data_AF-A0A924HZH6-F1
#
_entry.id   AF-A0A924HZH6-F1
#
_cell.length_a   1.000
_cell.length_b   1.000
_cell.length_c   1.000
_cell.angle_alpha   90.00
_cell.angle_beta   90.00
_cell.angle_gamma   90.00
#
_symmetry.space_group_name_H-M   'P 1'
#
loop_
_entity.id
_entity.type
_entity.pdbx_description
1 polymer ?
#
loop_
_entity_poly.entity_id
_entity_poly.type
_entity_poly.pdbx_seq_one_letter_code
_entity_poly.pdbx_strand_id
1 'polypeptide(L)'
;MSNSNPIASSQWQFWIDRGGTFTDIVAQRPDGSKVIHKLLSENADRYPDAPLQGIRELMGIPSDAPLPADQIAVIKMGTTVATNALLERRGDRMVLITTQGFRDGLRIGYQNRPDIFARQIVLPEMLYDSVIEVPERMSATGEVLKPVTPDEIAALEIQLQEALQNGIQSCAIVFLHGDRYPDHEKQIAALAKHVGFSQVSVSHQVSPLIKWVSRGDTTVVDAYLSPILRRYVDRIEAAFQGDRRPQLLFMQSNGGLIPADYFQGKDSILSGPAGGMVGAVQTSQAAGFNQIITFDMGGTSTDVAHFDGSQGKTYERVLETEVAGVRLRSPMMAIHTVAAGGGSILHFDGSRYQVGPASAGAHPGPACYRREGPLTVTDCNVMVGKIQPTFFPQVFGPEGNESIDRTCVLQQFETLAQTIGQATGQVRTPEQVAEGFLSIAIDNMANAIKKISVQRGYDIGDYALCCFGAAGGQHACRLAEVLGMKTIVIHPYAGVLSAYGMGLADRRILRERSVEIELTEAAMPSIQQGLATLIQECESELDRQGKQDITSIDRLNHLHLRYTGTDSTLMVDFASLPSMQKQFEDRYQNRFGIKLIDQKIMVSMINVELVGKTMTLTAMPTLVQPINNRSVEHPTVPHATVSFFSENQWHNAKVYSRQALQVTEMIVGPAIILETTGTNIIEPGWCAVVESGGVLVLTHQPQAQAVATIQPIASGITPPDPVRLEIFKNLFQSIAEQMGFTLQNTSSSVNIKERLDFSCAIFDAHGALVANAPHIPVHLGSMGESVSALIASQSASHSEPFQPGDVFISNNPYNGGTHLPDITAITPVFDTATQPLFFVASRGHHADIGGITPGSMPPHSQNLSEEGILFDNVQL
;
A
#
# COMPACT_ATOMS: atom_id res chain seq x y z
N MET A 1 -5.38 -32.54 -34.15
CA MET A 1 -5.52 -32.29 -32.70
C MET A 1 -4.41 -33.04 -32.00
N SER A 2 -3.26 -32.40 -31.82
CA SER A 2 -2.12 -32.91 -31.06
C SER A 2 -2.06 -32.13 -29.75
N ASN A 3 -2.33 -32.79 -28.63
CA ASN A 3 -2.09 -32.27 -27.29
C ASN A 3 -0.58 -31.96 -27.15
N SER A 4 -0.21 -30.70 -27.29
CA SER A 4 1.08 -30.20 -26.84
C SER A 4 1.02 -30.05 -25.32
N ASN A 5 1.44 -31.10 -24.59
CA ASN A 5 1.81 -30.93 -23.18
C ASN A 5 2.91 -29.87 -23.10
N PRO A 6 2.85 -28.94 -22.12
CA PRO A 6 3.94 -28.00 -21.89
C PRO A 6 5.21 -28.81 -21.57
N ILE A 7 6.31 -28.46 -22.22
CA ILE A 7 7.61 -29.10 -22.07
C ILE A 7 7.97 -29.09 -20.57
N ALA A 8 7.96 -30.27 -19.94
CA ALA A 8 8.49 -30.41 -18.58
C ALA A 8 9.96 -29.99 -18.61
N SER A 9 10.28 -28.88 -17.94
CA SER A 9 11.64 -28.44 -17.71
C SER A 9 12.39 -29.57 -17.01
N SER A 10 13.39 -30.17 -17.66
CA SER A 10 14.29 -31.15 -17.02
C SER A 10 15.24 -30.54 -15.98
N GLN A 11 14.97 -29.31 -15.55
CA GLN A 11 15.78 -28.47 -14.67
C GLN A 11 14.90 -27.85 -13.58
N TRP A 12 15.52 -27.50 -12.46
CA TRP A 12 14.87 -26.82 -11.34
C TRP A 12 14.45 -25.39 -11.67
N GLN A 13 13.37 -24.94 -11.05
CA GLN A 13 13.00 -23.53 -10.98
C GLN A 13 12.82 -23.13 -9.52
N PHE A 14 13.31 -21.95 -9.14
CA PHE A 14 13.17 -21.42 -7.79
C PHE A 14 12.46 -20.08 -7.81
N TRP A 15 11.44 -19.94 -6.97
CA TRP A 15 10.70 -18.70 -6.75
C TRP A 15 10.83 -18.32 -5.29
N ILE A 16 11.42 -17.16 -5.01
CA ILE A 16 11.94 -16.83 -3.69
C ILE A 16 11.48 -15.44 -3.26
N ASP A 17 10.78 -15.36 -2.14
CA ASP A 17 10.51 -14.09 -1.47
C ASP A 17 11.39 -13.95 -0.24
N ARG A 18 12.37 -13.04 -0.31
CA ARG A 18 13.22 -12.71 0.85
C ARG A 18 12.56 -11.58 1.66
N GLY A 19 11.66 -11.98 2.56
CA GLY A 19 11.02 -11.10 3.54
C GLY A 19 11.94 -10.70 4.70
N GLY A 20 11.42 -9.90 5.64
CA GLY A 20 12.19 -9.43 6.80
C GLY A 20 12.45 -10.50 7.86
N THR A 21 11.46 -11.36 8.13
CA THR A 21 11.59 -12.45 9.13
C THR A 21 11.98 -13.78 8.50
N PHE A 22 11.26 -14.18 7.45
CA PHE A 22 11.45 -15.45 6.78
C PHE A 22 11.71 -15.24 5.29
N THR A 23 12.51 -16.14 4.73
CA THR A 23 12.67 -16.33 3.30
C THR A 23 11.81 -17.51 2.88
N ASP A 24 10.86 -17.24 2.01
CA ASP A 24 9.88 -18.21 1.51
C ASP A 24 10.30 -18.68 0.12
N ILE A 25 10.37 -19.99 -0.07
CA ILE A 25 10.82 -20.60 -1.32
C ILE A 25 9.76 -21.56 -1.82
N VAL A 26 9.35 -21.38 -3.07
CA VAL A 26 8.64 -22.40 -3.84
C VAL A 26 9.57 -22.86 -4.96
N ALA A 27 9.88 -24.15 -4.96
CA ALA A 27 10.71 -24.76 -5.99
C ALA A 27 9.91 -25.75 -6.83
N GLN A 28 10.08 -25.68 -8.15
CA GLN A 28 9.60 -26.70 -9.06
C GLN A 28 10.76 -27.66 -9.39
N ARG A 29 10.55 -28.93 -9.08
CA ARG A 29 11.49 -30.02 -9.38
C ARG A 29 11.50 -30.31 -10.90
N PRO A 30 12.55 -30.98 -11.42
CA PRO A 30 12.60 -31.43 -12.81
C PRO A 30 11.43 -32.35 -13.24
N ASP A 31 10.79 -33.04 -12.30
CA ASP A 31 9.60 -33.87 -12.55
C ASP A 31 8.29 -33.06 -12.61
N GLY A 32 8.36 -31.74 -12.40
CA GLY A 32 7.24 -30.81 -12.40
C GLY A 32 6.55 -30.63 -11.05
N SER A 33 6.86 -31.44 -10.03
CA SER A 33 6.31 -31.31 -8.68
C SER A 33 6.81 -30.05 -7.98
N LYS A 34 5.98 -29.48 -7.10
CA LYS A 34 6.33 -28.28 -6.34
C LYS A 34 6.59 -28.64 -4.89
N VAL A 35 7.64 -28.04 -4.33
CA VAL A 35 7.98 -28.14 -2.91
C VAL A 35 8.14 -26.74 -2.34
N ILE A 36 7.71 -26.59 -1.09
CA ILE A 36 7.83 -25.33 -0.34
C ILE A 36 8.94 -25.48 0.69
N HIS A 37 9.63 -24.39 0.98
CA HIS A 37 10.66 -24.34 2.01
C HIS A 37 10.70 -22.96 2.65
N LYS A 38 11.03 -22.91 3.94
CA LYS A 38 11.01 -21.66 4.73
C LYS A 38 12.22 -21.62 5.64
N LEU A 39 12.99 -20.54 5.56
CA LEU A 39 14.17 -20.29 6.40
C LEU A 39 14.04 -18.94 7.10
N LEU A 40 14.76 -18.74 8.20
CA LEU A 40 14.93 -17.40 8.76
C LEU A 40 15.72 -16.55 7.76
N SER A 41 15.27 -15.32 7.49
CA SER A 41 15.94 -14.44 6.51
C SER A 41 17.35 -14.05 6.93
N GLU A 42 17.60 -13.97 8.23
CA GLU A 42 18.90 -13.68 8.82
C GLU A 42 19.23 -14.71 9.89
N ASN A 43 20.33 -15.45 9.70
CA ASN A 43 20.85 -16.43 10.64
C ASN A 43 22.35 -16.62 10.41
N ALA A 44 23.13 -15.57 10.71
CA ALA A 44 24.55 -15.49 10.38
C ALA A 44 25.39 -16.63 10.99
N ASP A 45 24.94 -17.21 12.10
CA ASP A 45 25.60 -18.34 12.76
C ASP A 45 25.47 -19.66 11.97
N ARG A 46 24.49 -19.75 11.06
CA ARG A 46 24.22 -20.97 10.26
C ARG A 46 24.50 -20.80 8.78
N TYR A 47 24.15 -19.67 8.19
CA TYR A 47 24.32 -19.44 6.75
C TYR A 47 24.46 -17.95 6.40
N PRO A 48 25.22 -17.61 5.34
CA PRO A 48 25.47 -16.22 4.95
C PRO A 48 24.30 -15.59 4.17
N ASP A 49 23.49 -16.38 3.48
CA ASP A 49 22.37 -15.91 2.66
C ASP A 49 21.27 -16.98 2.55
N ALA A 50 20.04 -16.63 2.97
CA ALA A 50 18.93 -17.57 3.06
C ALA A 50 18.43 -18.10 1.70
N PRO A 51 18.26 -17.26 0.64
CA PRO A 51 17.93 -17.76 -0.71
C PRO A 51 18.89 -18.84 -1.20
N LEU A 52 20.19 -18.56 -1.13
CA LEU A 52 21.23 -19.47 -1.57
C LEU A 52 21.28 -20.75 -0.73
N GLN A 53 21.08 -20.65 0.59
CA GLN A 53 21.02 -21.81 1.47
C GLN A 53 19.81 -22.69 1.16
N GLY A 54 18.64 -22.09 0.94
CA GLY A 54 17.43 -22.84 0.63
C GLY A 54 17.52 -23.60 -0.71
N ILE A 55 18.18 -23.03 -1.72
CA ILE A 55 18.48 -23.74 -2.98
C ILE A 55 19.36 -24.97 -2.69
N ARG A 56 20.40 -24.83 -1.86
CA ARG A 56 21.28 -25.94 -1.49
C ARG A 56 20.54 -27.06 -0.78
N GLU A 57 19.75 -26.75 0.23
CA GLU A 57 18.99 -27.73 1.00
C GLU A 57 17.99 -28.49 0.13
N LEU A 58 17.30 -27.81 -0.78
CA LEU A 58 16.33 -28.42 -1.68
C LEU A 58 16.98 -29.32 -2.74
N MET A 59 18.19 -28.98 -3.19
CA MET A 59 18.95 -29.79 -4.15
C MET A 59 19.85 -30.85 -3.48
N GLY A 60 19.96 -30.85 -2.15
CA GLY A 60 20.86 -31.75 -1.40
C GLY A 60 22.35 -31.43 -1.59
N ILE A 61 22.69 -30.16 -1.80
CA ILE A 61 24.05 -29.68 -2.02
C ILE A 61 24.68 -29.24 -0.67
N PRO A 62 25.94 -29.61 -0.36
CA PRO A 62 26.63 -29.12 0.83
C PRO A 62 26.76 -27.59 0.89
N SER A 63 26.81 -27.01 2.09
CA SER A 63 26.79 -25.55 2.31
C SER A 63 27.96 -24.81 1.68
N ASP A 64 29.13 -25.44 1.61
CA ASP A 64 30.38 -24.92 1.03
C ASP A 64 30.53 -25.24 -0.46
N ALA A 65 29.65 -26.08 -1.01
CA ALA A 65 29.70 -26.45 -2.40
C ALA A 65 29.09 -25.38 -3.32
N PRO A 66 29.65 -25.22 -4.53
CA PRO A 66 29.10 -24.37 -5.58
C PRO A 66 27.76 -24.90 -6.11
N LEU A 67 26.88 -24.01 -6.56
CA LEU A 67 25.61 -24.40 -7.17
C LEU A 67 25.79 -24.77 -8.66
N PRO A 68 25.22 -25.90 -9.12
CA PRO A 68 25.30 -26.35 -10.51
C PRO A 68 24.30 -25.57 -11.39
N ALA A 69 24.80 -24.57 -12.11
CA ALA A 69 23.98 -23.69 -12.95
C ALA A 69 23.24 -24.43 -14.07
N ASP A 70 23.81 -25.52 -14.58
CA ASP A 70 23.25 -26.36 -15.64
C ASP A 70 22.00 -27.15 -15.20
N GLN A 71 21.74 -27.26 -13.90
CA GLN A 71 20.55 -27.93 -13.36
C GLN A 71 19.42 -26.96 -13.01
N ILE A 72 19.64 -25.65 -13.15
CA ILE A 72 18.70 -24.60 -12.75
C ILE A 72 18.32 -23.79 -13.99
N ALA A 73 17.04 -23.83 -14.37
CA ALA A 73 16.54 -23.06 -15.49
C ALA A 73 16.44 -21.57 -15.14
N VAL A 74 15.76 -21.27 -14.02
CA VAL A 74 15.43 -19.89 -13.63
C VAL A 74 15.32 -19.75 -12.12
N ILE A 75 15.74 -18.59 -11.63
CA ILE A 75 15.53 -18.10 -10.28
C ILE A 75 14.75 -16.78 -10.39
N LYS A 76 13.53 -16.76 -9.87
CA LYS A 76 12.68 -15.56 -9.78
C LYS A 76 12.64 -15.11 -8.33
N MET A 77 12.99 -13.87 -8.04
CA MET A 77 13.18 -13.44 -6.64
C MET A 77 12.65 -12.02 -6.37
N GLY A 78 11.96 -11.85 -5.25
CA GLY A 78 11.72 -10.55 -4.63
C GLY A 78 12.62 -10.36 -3.43
N THR A 79 12.99 -9.12 -3.14
CA THR A 79 13.94 -8.82 -2.06
C THR A 79 13.60 -7.53 -1.34
N THR A 80 13.76 -7.58 -0.02
CA THR A 80 13.64 -6.41 0.86
C THR A 80 14.95 -5.64 1.03
N VAL A 81 16.05 -6.06 0.39
CA VAL A 81 17.39 -5.45 0.55
C VAL A 81 17.36 -3.93 0.32
N ALA A 82 16.74 -3.47 -0.76
CA ALA A 82 16.67 -2.05 -1.06
C ALA A 82 15.74 -1.29 -0.10
N THR A 83 14.59 -1.86 0.25
CA THR A 83 13.66 -1.26 1.22
C THR A 83 14.32 -1.13 2.59
N ASN A 84 15.05 -2.16 3.06
CA ASN A 84 15.77 -2.11 4.33
C ASN A 84 16.93 -1.12 4.27
N ALA A 85 17.70 -1.08 3.19
CA ALA A 85 18.78 -0.10 3.02
C ALA A 85 18.25 1.34 3.04
N LEU A 86 17.06 1.59 2.47
CA LEU A 86 16.41 2.90 2.52
C LEU A 86 15.93 3.25 3.94
N LEU A 87 15.29 2.30 4.65
CA LEU A 87 14.80 2.49 6.02
C LEU A 87 15.94 2.69 7.03
N GLU A 88 17.02 1.93 6.90
CA GLU A 88 18.19 1.96 7.78
C GLU A 88 19.22 3.03 7.41
N ARG A 89 18.99 3.77 6.31
CA ARG A 89 19.94 4.76 5.75
C ARG A 89 21.33 4.15 5.46
N ARG A 90 21.34 2.96 4.84
CA ARG A 90 22.54 2.18 4.50
C ARG A 90 22.76 2.01 2.99
N GLY A 91 22.40 3.01 2.18
CA GLY A 91 22.76 3.08 0.76
C GLY A 91 24.12 3.73 0.51
N ASP A 92 24.47 3.89 -0.77
CA ASP A 92 25.76 4.43 -1.17
C ASP A 92 25.78 5.96 -1.11
N ARG A 93 26.91 6.49 -0.63
CA ARG A 93 27.19 7.94 -0.60
C ARG A 93 27.11 8.50 -2.02
N MET A 94 26.45 9.66 -2.15
CA MET A 94 26.14 10.21 -3.46
C MET A 94 26.13 11.75 -3.45
N VAL A 95 26.33 12.33 -4.63
CA VAL A 95 26.21 13.79 -4.87
C VAL A 95 25.00 14.10 -5.74
N LEU A 96 24.26 15.15 -5.39
CA LEU A 96 23.19 15.71 -6.22
C LEU A 96 23.76 16.80 -7.13
N ILE A 97 23.51 16.69 -8.43
CA ILE A 97 23.87 17.69 -9.44
C ILE A 97 22.57 18.31 -9.93
N THR A 98 22.41 19.63 -9.77
CA THR A 98 21.15 20.33 -10.00
C THR A 98 21.34 21.70 -10.64
N THR A 99 20.23 22.30 -11.07
CA THR A 99 20.19 23.67 -11.61
C THR A 99 20.66 24.69 -10.57
N GLN A 100 21.44 25.68 -10.98
CA GLN A 100 21.84 26.78 -10.09
C GLN A 100 20.62 27.51 -9.49
N GLY A 101 20.66 27.73 -8.18
CA GLY A 101 19.56 28.29 -7.39
C GLY A 101 18.60 27.25 -6.81
N PHE A 102 18.81 25.95 -7.09
CA PHE A 102 17.96 24.84 -6.64
C PHE A 102 18.67 23.91 -5.64
N ARG A 103 19.79 24.35 -5.05
CA ARG A 103 20.55 23.60 -4.03
C ARG A 103 19.67 22.94 -2.96
N ASP A 104 18.79 23.72 -2.34
CA ASP A 104 17.95 23.27 -1.22
C ASP A 104 16.56 22.80 -1.68
N GLY A 105 16.31 22.70 -2.99
CA GLY A 105 14.97 22.45 -3.51
C GLY A 105 14.33 21.16 -2.99
N LEU A 106 15.09 20.04 -2.99
CA LEU A 106 14.57 18.75 -2.51
C LEU A 106 14.38 18.73 -0.98
N ARG A 107 15.28 19.44 -0.26
CA ARG A 107 15.21 19.60 1.20
C ARG A 107 13.97 20.41 1.61
N ILE A 108 13.62 21.45 0.86
CA ILE A 108 12.41 22.26 1.08
C ILE A 108 11.15 21.46 0.73
N GLY A 109 11.19 20.72 -0.39
CA GLY A 109 10.07 19.90 -0.84
C GLY A 109 8.81 20.74 -1.13
N TYR A 110 7.68 20.33 -0.54
CA TYR A 110 6.38 21.00 -0.68
C TYR A 110 6.01 21.92 0.50
N GLN A 111 6.94 22.12 1.45
CA GLN A 111 6.71 22.87 2.70
C GLN A 111 5.58 22.32 3.59
N ASN A 112 5.10 21.10 3.34
CA ASN A 112 4.15 20.41 4.19
C ASN A 112 4.83 19.85 5.45
N ARG A 113 4.08 19.72 6.54
CA ARG A 113 4.58 19.18 7.82
C ARG A 113 3.98 17.80 8.08
N PRO A 114 4.79 16.72 8.11
CA PRO A 114 4.29 15.37 8.36
C PRO A 114 3.61 15.22 9.73
N ASP A 115 4.21 15.80 10.77
CA ASP A 115 3.58 15.99 12.08
C ASP A 115 3.34 17.48 12.30
N ILE A 116 2.12 17.90 11.95
CA ILE A 116 1.72 19.31 11.99
C ILE A 116 1.63 19.86 13.42
N PHE A 117 1.42 18.99 14.42
CA PHE A 117 1.30 19.38 15.83
C PHE A 117 2.63 19.32 16.59
N ALA A 118 3.67 18.69 16.03
CA ALA A 118 5.00 18.66 16.64
C ALA A 118 5.52 20.08 16.94
N ARG A 119 5.88 20.37 18.19
CA ARG A 119 6.48 21.68 18.53
C ARG A 119 7.90 21.84 17.97
N GLN A 120 8.62 20.73 17.85
CA GLN A 120 9.95 20.66 17.27
C GLN A 120 9.86 19.94 15.92
N ILE A 121 10.00 20.70 14.83
CA ILE A 121 10.02 20.13 13.49
C ILE A 121 11.36 19.43 13.27
N VAL A 122 11.32 18.13 12.98
CA VAL A 122 12.47 17.37 12.52
C VAL A 122 12.36 17.25 11.01
N LEU A 123 13.32 17.83 10.28
CA LEU A 123 13.37 17.69 8.84
C LEU A 123 13.80 16.26 8.46
N PRO A 124 13.29 15.69 7.36
CA PRO A 124 13.80 14.44 6.84
C PRO A 124 15.31 14.52 6.56
N GLU A 125 16.02 13.44 6.86
CA GLU A 125 17.41 13.30 6.47
C GLU A 125 17.51 13.14 4.95
N MET A 126 18.43 13.88 4.33
CA MET A 126 18.66 13.80 2.89
C MET A 126 19.57 12.60 2.57
N LEU A 127 19.29 11.93 1.46
CA LEU A 127 20.07 10.77 1.00
C LEU A 127 21.40 11.14 0.32
N TYR A 128 21.61 12.43 0.03
CA TYR A 128 22.81 12.94 -0.62
C TYR A 128 23.72 13.67 0.37
N ASP A 129 25.03 13.53 0.17
CA ASP A 129 26.06 14.12 1.05
C ASP A 129 26.36 15.58 0.69
N SER A 130 26.26 15.91 -0.60
CA SER A 130 26.61 17.22 -1.12
C SER A 130 25.80 17.54 -2.38
N VAL A 131 25.77 18.84 -2.72
CA VAL A 131 25.06 19.35 -3.89
C VAL A 131 26.00 20.20 -4.74
N ILE A 132 26.07 19.88 -6.02
CA ILE A 132 26.76 20.66 -7.05
C ILE A 132 25.71 21.36 -7.90
N GLU A 133 25.85 22.68 -8.05
CA GLU A 133 24.97 23.50 -8.87
C GLU A 133 25.64 23.78 -10.22
N VAL A 134 24.97 23.43 -11.30
CA VAL A 134 25.42 23.74 -12.65
C VAL A 134 24.77 25.06 -13.07
N PRO A 135 25.52 26.02 -13.64
CA PRO A 135 24.93 27.27 -14.11
C PRO A 135 24.21 27.12 -15.46
N GLU A 136 23.11 26.37 -15.52
CA GLU A 136 22.31 26.12 -16.72
C GLU A 136 20.84 26.55 -16.54
N ARG A 137 20.07 26.69 -17.63
CA ARG A 137 18.64 26.93 -17.53
C ARG A 137 17.90 26.63 -18.82
N MET A 138 16.82 25.85 -18.71
CA MET A 138 15.79 25.68 -19.74
C MET A 138 14.52 26.41 -19.33
N SER A 139 13.76 26.93 -20.30
CA SER A 139 12.39 27.42 -20.08
C SER A 139 11.39 26.25 -20.11
N ALA A 140 10.16 26.48 -19.63
CA ALA A 140 9.07 25.50 -19.74
C ALA A 140 8.69 25.16 -21.19
N THR A 141 9.03 26.04 -22.15
CA THR A 141 8.78 25.87 -23.58
C THR A 141 10.00 25.34 -24.36
N GLY A 142 11.12 25.07 -23.69
CA GLY A 142 12.31 24.45 -24.29
C GLY A 142 13.34 25.43 -24.82
N GLU A 143 13.19 26.73 -24.55
CA GLU A 143 14.21 27.72 -24.84
C GLU A 143 15.40 27.55 -23.88
N VAL A 144 16.62 27.53 -24.43
CA VAL A 144 17.84 27.54 -23.65
C VAL A 144 18.07 28.96 -23.13
N LEU A 145 17.69 29.21 -21.88
CA LEU A 145 17.90 30.50 -21.22
C LEU A 145 19.35 30.67 -20.76
N LYS A 146 20.02 29.56 -20.40
CA LYS A 146 21.45 29.52 -20.09
C LYS A 146 22.06 28.17 -20.52
N PRO A 147 22.96 28.15 -21.53
CA PRO A 147 23.58 26.92 -22.02
C PRO A 147 24.69 26.43 -21.07
N VAL A 148 24.99 25.14 -21.11
CA VAL A 148 26.19 24.58 -20.46
C VAL A 148 27.43 24.84 -21.32
N THR A 149 28.25 25.80 -20.90
CA THR A 149 29.46 26.24 -21.62
C THR A 149 30.67 25.33 -21.36
N PRO A 150 31.72 25.36 -22.22
CA PRO A 150 32.95 24.59 -21.99
C PRO A 150 33.64 24.92 -20.66
N ASP A 151 33.62 26.18 -20.24
CA ASP A 151 34.20 26.61 -18.95
C ASP A 151 33.42 26.02 -17.77
N GLU A 152 32.09 25.95 -17.87
CA GLU A 152 31.25 25.29 -16.87
C GLU A 152 31.47 23.78 -16.82
N ILE A 153 31.70 23.12 -17.97
CA ILE A 153 32.09 21.69 -18.02
C ILE A 153 33.42 21.48 -17.29
N ALA A 154 34.44 22.29 -17.57
CA ALA A 154 35.75 22.17 -16.94
C ALA A 154 35.68 22.41 -15.42
N ALA A 155 34.89 23.40 -14.99
CA ALA A 155 34.66 23.65 -13.57
C ALA A 155 33.92 22.49 -12.88
N LEU A 156 32.90 21.93 -13.54
CA LEU A 156 32.16 20.79 -13.04
C LEU A 156 33.02 19.53 -12.97
N GLU A 157 33.89 19.29 -13.95
CA GLU A 157 34.83 18.16 -13.95
C GLU A 157 35.70 18.14 -12.68
N ILE A 158 36.23 19.30 -12.28
CA ILE A 158 37.02 19.44 -11.05
C ILE A 158 36.18 19.06 -9.83
N GLN A 159 34.96 19.59 -9.71
CA GLN A 159 34.06 19.29 -8.59
C GLN A 159 33.66 17.81 -8.54
N LEU A 160 33.47 17.18 -9.70
CA LEU A 160 33.20 15.74 -9.81
C LEU A 160 34.41 14.90 -9.39
N GLN A 161 35.62 15.31 -9.77
CA GLN A 161 36.86 14.65 -9.33
C GLN A 161 37.06 14.78 -7.82
N GLU A 162 36.78 15.95 -7.23
CA GLU A 162 36.81 16.16 -5.78
C GLU A 162 35.80 15.26 -5.04
N ALA A 163 34.59 15.10 -5.57
CA ALA A 163 33.60 14.18 -5.01
C ALA A 163 34.10 12.72 -5.00
N LEU A 164 34.71 12.25 -6.09
CA LEU A 164 35.31 10.91 -6.16
C LEU A 164 36.46 10.75 -5.16
N GLN A 165 37.33 11.76 -5.02
CA GLN A 165 38.42 11.75 -4.04
C GLN A 165 37.90 11.67 -2.60
N ASN A 166 36.72 12.23 -2.34
CA ASN A 166 36.02 12.11 -1.05
C ASN A 166 35.26 10.78 -0.87
N GLY A 167 35.41 9.84 -1.80
CA GLY A 167 34.82 8.49 -1.73
C GLY A 167 33.37 8.40 -2.21
N ILE A 168 32.86 9.41 -2.93
CA ILE A 168 31.51 9.40 -3.50
C ILE A 168 31.57 8.80 -4.91
N GLN A 169 30.93 7.65 -5.12
CA GLN A 169 30.96 6.93 -6.41
C GLN A 169 29.64 7.00 -7.19
N SER A 170 28.61 7.59 -6.60
CA SER A 170 27.27 7.71 -7.16
C SER A 170 26.87 9.17 -7.33
N CYS A 171 26.15 9.49 -8.41
CA CYS A 171 25.53 10.81 -8.56
C CYS A 171 24.12 10.74 -9.12
N ALA A 172 23.29 11.70 -8.70
CA ALA A 172 21.97 11.97 -9.27
C ALA A 172 21.99 13.32 -9.99
N ILE A 173 21.48 13.36 -11.22
CA ILE A 173 21.43 14.58 -12.05
C ILE A 173 19.97 14.98 -12.24
N VAL A 174 19.59 16.17 -11.78
CA VAL A 174 18.20 16.65 -11.79
C VAL A 174 18.14 18.11 -12.21
N PHE A 175 17.82 18.38 -13.47
CA PHE A 175 17.64 19.75 -13.98
C PHE A 175 16.16 20.11 -14.13
N LEU A 176 15.88 21.40 -14.00
CA LEU A 176 14.55 21.93 -14.28
C LEU A 176 14.16 21.72 -15.74
N HIS A 177 12.93 21.26 -15.94
CA HIS A 177 12.39 20.88 -17.26
C HIS A 177 13.18 19.78 -18.00
N GLY A 178 14.12 19.10 -17.33
CA GLY A 178 14.88 17.98 -17.89
C GLY A 178 14.01 16.80 -18.33
N ASP A 179 12.82 16.65 -17.73
CA ASP A 179 11.81 15.65 -18.13
C ASP A 179 11.38 15.77 -19.59
N ARG A 180 11.40 16.99 -20.14
CA ARG A 180 11.00 17.29 -21.52
C ARG A 180 12.17 17.68 -22.42
N TYR A 181 13.17 18.38 -21.87
CA TYR A 181 14.32 18.88 -22.60
C TYR A 181 15.64 18.37 -21.97
N PRO A 182 16.01 17.10 -22.24
CA PRO A 182 17.03 16.38 -21.49
C PRO A 182 18.48 16.68 -21.90
N ASP A 183 18.73 17.59 -22.84
CA ASP A 183 20.03 17.71 -23.51
C ASP A 183 21.16 18.10 -22.54
N HIS A 184 20.92 19.04 -21.63
CA HIS A 184 21.90 19.38 -20.59
C HIS A 184 22.14 18.21 -19.63
N GLU A 185 21.10 17.47 -19.23
CA GLU A 185 21.27 16.31 -18.35
C GLU A 185 22.11 15.21 -19.04
N LYS A 186 21.90 14.96 -20.33
CA LYS A 186 22.68 13.99 -21.11
C LYS A 186 24.15 14.39 -21.19
N GLN A 187 24.42 15.68 -21.43
CA GLN A 187 25.79 16.21 -21.49
C GLN A 187 26.52 16.02 -20.17
N ILE A 188 25.87 16.35 -19.04
CA ILE A 188 26.46 16.18 -17.71
C ILE A 188 26.60 14.71 -17.31
N ALA A 189 25.65 13.85 -17.69
CA ALA A 189 25.73 12.42 -17.44
C ALA A 189 26.92 11.76 -18.18
N ALA A 190 27.19 12.19 -19.42
CA ALA A 190 28.36 11.74 -20.17
C ALA A 190 29.67 12.15 -19.48
N LEU A 191 29.74 13.39 -18.98
CA LEU A 191 30.89 13.87 -18.20
C LEU A 191 31.09 13.06 -16.92
N ALA A 192 30.04 12.86 -16.10
CA ALA A 192 30.14 12.11 -14.85
C ALA A 192 30.66 10.68 -15.07
N LYS A 193 30.18 10.00 -16.12
CA LYS A 193 30.69 8.68 -16.53
C LYS A 193 32.16 8.73 -16.98
N HIS A 194 32.54 9.75 -17.74
CA HIS A 194 33.92 9.94 -18.19
C HIS A 194 34.89 10.15 -17.02
N VAL A 195 34.48 10.93 -16.02
CA VAL A 195 35.26 11.23 -14.82
C VAL A 195 35.43 10.01 -13.91
N GLY A 196 34.50 9.04 -13.97
CA GLY A 196 34.66 7.73 -13.34
C GLY A 196 33.61 7.37 -12.28
N PHE A 197 32.45 8.04 -12.25
CA PHE A 197 31.34 7.62 -11.40
C PHE A 197 30.83 6.24 -11.83
N SER A 198 30.70 5.29 -10.89
CA SER A 198 30.20 3.94 -11.17
C SER A 198 28.69 3.90 -11.31
N GLN A 199 27.97 4.82 -10.66
CA GLN A 199 26.52 4.98 -10.77
C GLN A 199 26.18 6.42 -11.13
N VAL A 200 25.42 6.59 -12.22
CA VAL A 200 24.93 7.88 -12.69
C VAL A 200 23.43 7.76 -12.99
N SER A 201 22.58 8.25 -12.10
CA SER A 201 21.13 8.28 -12.30
C SER A 201 20.70 9.65 -12.80
N VAL A 202 19.94 9.67 -13.90
CA VAL A 202 19.59 10.91 -14.63
C VAL A 202 18.07 11.07 -14.67
N SER A 203 17.58 12.24 -14.27
CA SER A 203 16.16 12.39 -13.94
C SER A 203 15.20 12.13 -15.10
N HIS A 204 15.55 12.53 -16.33
CA HIS A 204 14.74 12.22 -17.51
C HIS A 204 14.68 10.73 -17.90
N GLN A 205 15.59 9.89 -17.38
CA GLN A 205 15.59 8.44 -17.63
C GLN A 205 14.89 7.69 -16.50
N VAL A 206 15.12 8.14 -15.27
CA VAL A 206 14.58 7.54 -14.05
C VAL A 206 13.08 7.82 -13.93
N SER A 207 12.66 9.07 -14.11
CA SER A 207 11.28 9.52 -13.97
C SER A 207 10.99 10.64 -15.00
N PRO A 208 10.60 10.31 -16.25
CA PRO A 208 10.40 11.25 -17.36
C PRO A 208 9.11 12.09 -17.25
N LEU A 209 8.78 12.53 -16.03
CA LEU A 209 7.53 13.20 -15.69
C LEU A 209 7.80 14.57 -15.06
N ILE A 210 6.80 15.44 -15.11
CA ILE A 210 6.79 16.75 -14.43
C ILE A 210 6.89 16.60 -12.89
N LYS A 211 6.89 17.72 -12.16
CA LYS A 211 7.12 17.86 -10.70
C LYS A 211 8.57 17.56 -10.31
N TRP A 212 9.38 18.61 -10.33
CA TRP A 212 10.81 18.56 -10.09
C TRP A 212 11.18 17.91 -8.73
N VAL A 213 10.40 18.13 -7.67
CA VAL A 213 10.66 17.54 -6.34
C VAL A 213 10.53 16.01 -6.36
N SER A 214 9.36 15.46 -6.69
CA SER A 214 9.16 14.01 -6.73
C SER A 214 10.07 13.32 -7.75
N ARG A 215 10.30 13.94 -8.92
CA ARG A 215 11.27 13.44 -9.91
C ARG A 215 12.68 13.40 -9.34
N GLY A 216 13.10 14.48 -8.66
CA GLY A 216 14.41 14.59 -8.06
C GLY A 216 14.63 13.55 -6.97
N ASP A 217 13.70 13.41 -6.03
CA ASP A 217 13.79 12.41 -4.97
C ASP A 217 13.83 10.98 -5.52
N THR A 218 13.08 10.67 -6.58
CA THR A 218 13.15 9.36 -7.27
C THR A 218 14.53 9.10 -7.86
N THR A 219 15.12 10.11 -8.49
CA THR A 219 16.47 10.04 -9.07
C THR A 219 17.53 9.86 -8.00
N VAL A 220 17.33 10.52 -6.85
CA VAL A 220 18.20 10.37 -5.68
C VAL A 220 18.12 8.95 -5.11
N VAL A 221 16.91 8.41 -4.91
CA VAL A 221 16.71 7.04 -4.41
C VAL A 221 17.35 6.02 -5.35
N ASP A 222 17.18 6.21 -6.66
CA ASP A 222 17.77 5.30 -7.64
C ASP A 222 19.30 5.26 -7.57
N ALA A 223 19.97 6.42 -7.51
CA ALA A 223 21.43 6.50 -7.36
C ALA A 223 21.92 5.97 -6.01
N TYR A 224 21.12 6.11 -4.95
CA TYR A 224 21.44 5.66 -3.60
C TYR A 224 21.37 4.13 -3.46
N LEU A 225 20.38 3.49 -4.11
CA LEU A 225 20.07 2.06 -3.92
C LEU A 225 20.62 1.13 -5.01
N SER A 226 20.77 1.59 -6.25
CA SER A 226 21.22 0.74 -7.37
C SER A 226 22.58 0.04 -7.12
N PRO A 227 23.60 0.70 -6.54
CA PRO A 227 24.87 0.03 -6.22
C PRO A 227 24.73 -1.11 -5.19
N ILE A 228 23.87 -0.93 -4.18
CA ILE A 228 23.58 -1.94 -3.16
C ILE A 228 22.97 -3.19 -3.81
N LEU A 229 22.01 -2.98 -4.71
CA LEU A 229 21.38 -4.05 -5.46
C LEU A 229 22.37 -4.76 -6.37
N ARG A 230 23.23 -4.02 -7.08
CA ARG A 230 24.25 -4.62 -7.94
C ARG A 230 25.18 -5.55 -7.16
N ARG A 231 25.67 -5.11 -5.99
CA ARG A 231 26.50 -5.96 -5.11
C ARG A 231 25.77 -7.20 -4.61
N TYR A 232 24.46 -7.11 -4.38
CA TYR A 232 23.65 -8.25 -3.99
C TYR A 232 23.46 -9.25 -5.14
N VAL A 233 23.17 -8.74 -6.35
CA VAL A 233 23.12 -9.55 -7.58
C VAL A 233 24.44 -10.26 -7.81
N ASP A 234 25.56 -9.52 -7.80
CA ASP A 234 26.89 -10.08 -8.06
C ASP A 234 27.25 -11.19 -7.05
N ARG A 235 26.82 -11.07 -5.78
CA ARG A 235 26.99 -12.10 -4.75
C ARG A 235 26.21 -13.38 -5.06
N ILE A 236 24.96 -13.25 -5.51
CA ILE A 236 24.14 -14.39 -5.91
C ILE A 236 24.77 -15.06 -7.13
N GLU A 237 25.16 -14.28 -8.13
CA GLU A 237 25.79 -14.80 -9.34
C GLU A 237 27.12 -15.53 -9.05
N ALA A 238 27.91 -15.04 -8.09
CA ALA A 238 29.16 -15.66 -7.67
C ALA A 238 28.98 -17.04 -7.01
N ALA A 239 27.76 -17.40 -6.57
CA ALA A 239 27.48 -18.70 -5.95
C ALA A 239 27.35 -19.85 -6.96
N PHE A 240 27.26 -19.55 -8.26
CA PHE A 240 27.08 -20.53 -9.34
C PHE A 240 28.39 -20.86 -10.04
N GLN A 241 28.57 -22.12 -10.42
CA GLN A 241 29.72 -22.60 -11.22
C GLN A 241 29.33 -22.94 -12.67
N GLY A 242 30.31 -22.78 -13.56
CA GLY A 242 30.22 -23.12 -14.99
C GLY A 242 30.17 -21.90 -15.91
N ASP A 243 30.32 -22.15 -17.22
CA ASP A 243 30.29 -21.10 -18.25
C ASP A 243 28.86 -20.56 -18.52
N ARG A 244 27.83 -21.31 -18.10
CA ARG A 244 26.42 -20.94 -18.23
C ARG A 244 25.89 -20.50 -16.88
N ARG A 245 25.15 -19.38 -16.84
CA ARG A 245 24.45 -18.88 -15.64
C ARG A 245 22.96 -19.21 -15.72
N PRO A 246 22.29 -19.50 -14.58
CA PRO A 246 20.84 -19.59 -14.56
C PRO A 246 20.23 -18.23 -14.89
N GLN A 247 19.01 -18.21 -15.44
CA GLN A 247 18.30 -16.96 -15.64
C GLN A 247 17.90 -16.39 -14.27
N LEU A 248 18.41 -15.21 -13.92
CA LEU A 248 18.08 -14.53 -12.67
C LEU A 248 17.14 -13.36 -12.94
N LEU A 249 15.91 -13.45 -12.44
CA LEU A 249 14.85 -12.46 -12.60
C LEU A 249 14.45 -11.89 -11.24
N PHE A 250 14.30 -10.58 -11.18
CA PHE A 250 13.87 -9.85 -9.99
C PHE A 250 12.46 -9.32 -10.15
N MET A 251 11.68 -9.41 -9.08
CA MET A 251 10.37 -8.77 -8.98
C MET A 251 10.55 -7.26 -8.87
N GLN A 252 9.75 -6.52 -9.65
CA GLN A 252 9.67 -5.07 -9.59
C GLN A 252 8.42 -4.62 -8.83
N SER A 253 8.44 -3.39 -8.30
CA SER A 253 7.29 -2.77 -7.62
C SER A 253 6.03 -2.69 -8.48
N ASN A 254 6.16 -2.75 -9.81
CA ASN A 254 5.05 -2.69 -10.77
C ASN A 254 4.38 -4.06 -11.05
N GLY A 255 4.91 -5.15 -10.49
CA GLY A 255 4.44 -6.54 -10.70
C GLY A 255 5.08 -7.33 -11.82
N GLY A 256 6.07 -6.74 -12.48
CA GLY A 256 6.84 -7.36 -13.54
C GLY A 256 8.10 -8.03 -13.02
N LEU A 257 8.57 -9.01 -13.79
CA LEU A 257 9.93 -9.54 -13.66
C LEU A 257 10.88 -8.82 -14.61
N ILE A 258 12.09 -8.54 -14.12
CA ILE A 258 13.18 -7.95 -14.89
C ILE A 258 14.48 -8.77 -14.71
N PRO A 259 15.32 -8.94 -15.74
CA PRO A 259 16.62 -9.57 -15.56
C PRO A 259 17.52 -8.78 -14.62
N ALA A 260 18.37 -9.49 -13.88
CA ALA A 260 19.22 -8.92 -12.84
C ALA A 260 20.09 -7.74 -13.31
N ASP A 261 20.57 -7.76 -14.55
CA ASP A 261 21.40 -6.69 -15.12
C ASP A 261 20.67 -5.36 -15.33
N TYR A 262 19.34 -5.38 -15.38
CA TYR A 262 18.50 -4.20 -15.58
C TYR A 262 17.75 -3.80 -14.30
N PHE A 263 17.99 -4.49 -13.17
CA PHE A 263 17.31 -4.21 -11.91
C PHE A 263 17.89 -2.96 -11.24
N GLN A 264 17.08 -1.91 -11.14
CA GLN A 264 17.47 -0.60 -10.62
C GLN A 264 16.81 -0.30 -9.26
N GLY A 265 17.42 0.62 -8.51
CA GLY A 265 17.02 1.02 -7.16
C GLY A 265 15.55 1.42 -7.06
N LYS A 266 15.09 2.30 -7.96
CA LYS A 266 13.70 2.81 -7.93
C LYS A 266 12.62 1.73 -8.09
N ASP A 267 12.95 0.61 -8.73
CA ASP A 267 11.98 -0.44 -9.11
C ASP A 267 11.96 -1.60 -8.11
N SER A 268 12.83 -1.54 -7.08
CA SER A 268 13.03 -2.63 -6.12
C SER A 268 12.23 -2.49 -4.83
N ILE A 269 11.75 -1.28 -4.54
CA ILE A 269 11.10 -0.91 -3.28
C ILE A 269 9.72 -1.56 -3.22
N LEU A 270 9.43 -2.31 -2.15
CA LEU A 270 8.17 -3.07 -2.00
C LEU A 270 7.96 -4.17 -3.07
N SER A 271 9.05 -4.72 -3.62
CA SER A 271 8.97 -5.82 -4.60
C SER A 271 8.42 -7.14 -4.02
N GLY A 272 8.62 -7.43 -2.73
CA GLY A 272 8.07 -8.63 -2.06
C GLY A 272 6.53 -8.64 -2.07
N PRO A 273 5.87 -7.63 -1.48
CA PRO A 273 4.40 -7.51 -1.51
C PRO A 273 3.80 -7.50 -2.91
N ALA A 274 4.51 -6.96 -3.91
CA ALA A 274 4.10 -7.04 -5.31
C ALA A 274 3.96 -8.51 -5.78
N GLY A 275 4.90 -9.40 -5.41
CA GLY A 275 4.76 -10.84 -5.64
C GLY A 275 3.50 -11.42 -5.01
N GLY A 276 3.19 -11.01 -3.78
CA GLY A 276 1.95 -11.41 -3.08
C GLY A 276 0.69 -11.02 -3.85
N MET A 277 0.62 -9.77 -4.32
CA MET A 277 -0.50 -9.28 -5.12
C MET A 277 -0.63 -10.01 -6.47
N VAL A 278 0.47 -10.30 -7.18
CA VAL A 278 0.43 -11.14 -8.39
C VAL A 278 -0.15 -12.52 -8.07
N GLY A 279 0.36 -13.15 -7.01
CA GLY A 279 -0.11 -14.46 -6.55
C GLY A 279 -1.59 -14.46 -6.22
N ALA A 280 -2.05 -13.49 -5.43
CA ALA A 280 -3.44 -13.32 -5.04
C ALA A 280 -4.36 -13.13 -6.26
N VAL A 281 -4.04 -12.21 -7.16
CA VAL A 281 -4.84 -11.94 -8.36
C VAL A 281 -4.91 -13.17 -9.28
N GLN A 282 -3.77 -13.74 -9.66
CA GLN A 282 -3.77 -14.84 -10.62
C GLN A 282 -4.43 -16.11 -10.08
N THR A 283 -4.21 -16.44 -8.80
CA THR A 283 -4.84 -17.61 -8.17
C THR A 283 -6.34 -17.40 -7.95
N SER A 284 -6.77 -16.21 -7.57
CA SER A 284 -8.19 -15.87 -7.41
C SER A 284 -8.93 -15.90 -8.74
N GLN A 285 -8.35 -15.33 -9.80
CA GLN A 285 -8.90 -15.39 -11.15
C GLN A 285 -8.99 -16.83 -11.66
N ALA A 286 -7.96 -17.65 -11.43
CA ALA A 286 -7.99 -19.07 -11.78
C ALA A 286 -9.09 -19.84 -11.02
N ALA A 287 -9.44 -19.40 -9.81
CA ALA A 287 -10.54 -19.91 -9.00
C ALA A 287 -11.91 -19.27 -9.33
N GLY A 288 -11.99 -18.34 -10.29
CA GLY A 288 -13.23 -17.71 -10.73
C GLY A 288 -13.60 -16.40 -10.03
N PHE A 289 -12.73 -15.86 -9.17
CA PHE A 289 -12.94 -14.59 -8.48
C PHE A 289 -12.16 -13.46 -9.16
N ASN A 290 -12.88 -12.55 -9.82
CA ASN A 290 -12.29 -11.42 -10.56
C ASN A 290 -12.22 -10.12 -9.77
N GLN A 291 -12.94 -10.04 -8.65
CA GLN A 291 -13.04 -8.87 -7.78
C GLN A 291 -12.60 -9.29 -6.39
N ILE A 292 -11.42 -8.78 -5.96
CA ILE A 292 -10.82 -9.19 -4.70
C ILE A 292 -10.28 -8.01 -3.89
N ILE A 293 -10.30 -8.19 -2.58
CA ILE A 293 -9.43 -7.46 -1.64
C ILE A 293 -8.36 -8.44 -1.18
N THR A 294 -7.09 -8.08 -1.35
CA THR A 294 -5.97 -8.88 -0.84
C THR A 294 -5.74 -8.57 0.63
N PHE A 295 -5.44 -9.60 1.41
CA PHE A 295 -5.11 -9.50 2.83
C PHE A 295 -3.93 -10.41 3.14
N ASP A 296 -2.72 -9.85 3.10
CA ASP A 296 -1.48 -10.52 3.49
C ASP A 296 -1.13 -10.13 4.92
N MET A 297 -1.25 -11.05 5.88
CA MET A 297 -0.87 -10.76 7.26
C MET A 297 0.30 -11.64 7.70
N GLY A 298 1.40 -10.97 8.02
CA GLY A 298 2.61 -11.57 8.56
C GLY A 298 2.78 -11.34 10.07
N GLY A 299 4.03 -11.48 10.53
CA GLY A 299 4.41 -11.22 11.93
C GLY A 299 4.51 -9.73 12.27
N THR A 300 4.82 -8.85 11.32
CA THR A 300 5.12 -7.43 11.63
C THR A 300 4.08 -6.48 11.06
N SER A 301 3.57 -6.78 9.87
CA SER A 301 2.69 -5.91 9.10
C SER A 301 1.60 -6.70 8.39
N THR A 302 0.64 -5.95 7.86
CA THR A 302 -0.37 -6.43 6.92
C THR A 302 -0.29 -5.61 5.63
N ASP A 303 -0.27 -6.27 4.49
CA ASP A 303 -0.36 -5.64 3.17
C ASP A 303 -1.74 -5.89 2.55
N VAL A 304 -2.41 -4.81 2.14
CA VAL A 304 -3.74 -4.86 1.52
C VAL A 304 -3.75 -4.14 0.18
N ALA A 305 -4.49 -4.69 -0.79
CA ALA A 305 -4.66 -4.12 -2.12
C ALA A 305 -6.04 -4.45 -2.67
N HIS A 306 -6.51 -3.60 -3.58
CA HIS A 306 -7.78 -3.77 -4.29
C HIS A 306 -7.49 -4.23 -5.72
N PHE A 307 -8.30 -5.15 -6.23
CA PHE A 307 -8.25 -5.55 -7.63
C PHE A 307 -9.65 -5.82 -8.17
N ASP A 308 -9.97 -5.16 -9.29
CA ASP A 308 -11.20 -5.37 -10.05
C ASP A 308 -10.89 -5.72 -11.51
N GLY A 309 -10.94 -7.01 -11.83
CA GLY A 309 -10.71 -7.54 -13.17
C GLY A 309 -11.80 -7.18 -14.18
N SER A 310 -12.93 -6.59 -13.76
CA SER A 310 -13.95 -6.08 -14.69
C SER A 310 -13.54 -4.74 -15.33
N GLN A 311 -12.62 -4.00 -14.70
CA GLN A 311 -12.13 -2.69 -15.15
C GLN A 311 -10.87 -2.78 -16.02
N GLY A 312 -10.45 -4.00 -16.39
CA GLY A 312 -9.31 -4.27 -17.25
C GLY A 312 -8.40 -5.39 -16.73
N LYS A 313 -7.32 -5.67 -17.46
CA LYS A 313 -6.29 -6.66 -17.08
C LYS A 313 -5.10 -6.06 -16.31
N THR A 314 -5.18 -4.78 -16.00
CA THR A 314 -4.06 -3.99 -15.46
C THR A 314 -4.15 -3.95 -13.94
N TYR A 315 -3.01 -4.14 -13.26
CA TYR A 315 -2.94 -3.92 -11.81
C TYR A 315 -3.17 -2.44 -11.49
N GLU A 316 -3.88 -2.16 -10.40
CA GLU A 316 -3.96 -0.79 -9.89
C GLU A 316 -2.59 -0.32 -9.42
N ARG A 317 -2.25 0.92 -9.78
CA ARG A 317 -0.94 1.51 -9.47
C ARG A 317 -1.08 2.88 -8.85
N VAL A 318 -0.14 3.20 -7.98
CA VAL A 318 0.09 4.55 -7.47
C VAL A 318 1.32 5.10 -8.18
N LEU A 319 1.23 6.35 -8.65
CA LEU A 319 2.32 7.03 -9.35
C LEU A 319 3.27 7.76 -8.40
N GLU A 320 2.78 8.22 -7.24
CA GLU A 320 3.57 8.93 -6.24
C GLU A 320 3.31 8.31 -4.86
N THR A 321 4.37 7.87 -4.18
CA THR A 321 4.33 7.31 -2.83
C THR A 321 5.42 7.90 -1.97
N GLU A 322 5.32 7.78 -0.66
CA GLU A 322 6.37 8.16 0.29
C GLU A 322 6.83 6.93 1.05
N VAL A 323 8.14 6.65 1.01
CA VAL A 323 8.77 5.53 1.74
C VAL A 323 9.95 6.07 2.53
N ALA A 324 9.97 5.82 3.84
CA ALA A 324 11.00 6.31 4.75
C ALA A 324 11.20 7.84 4.68
N GLY A 325 10.12 8.60 4.50
CA GLY A 325 10.16 10.07 4.36
C GLY A 325 10.69 10.56 3.00
N VAL A 326 10.90 9.67 2.03
CA VAL A 326 11.39 10.00 0.69
C VAL A 326 10.28 9.80 -0.33
N ARG A 327 10.04 10.83 -1.15
CA ARG A 327 9.00 10.83 -2.18
C ARG A 327 9.49 10.07 -3.40
N LEU A 328 8.68 9.15 -3.88
CA LEU A 328 9.00 8.27 -5.00
C LEU A 328 7.92 8.36 -6.05
N ARG A 329 8.34 8.70 -7.26
CA ARG A 329 7.52 8.76 -8.47
C ARG A 329 7.92 7.64 -9.41
N SER A 330 7.46 6.44 -9.10
CA SER A 330 7.61 5.25 -9.94
C SER A 330 6.28 4.50 -9.92
N PRO A 331 5.83 3.91 -11.04
CA PRO A 331 4.61 3.10 -11.06
C PRO A 331 4.76 1.89 -10.14
N MET A 332 4.12 1.92 -8.98
CA MET A 332 4.09 0.82 -8.02
C MET A 332 2.69 0.27 -7.93
N MET A 333 2.53 -1.03 -7.69
CA MET A 333 1.23 -1.57 -7.35
C MET A 333 0.65 -0.84 -6.14
N ALA A 334 -0.67 -0.62 -6.17
CA ALA A 334 -1.40 0.09 -5.13
C ALA A 334 -1.59 -0.78 -3.88
N ILE A 335 -0.48 -1.09 -3.22
CA ILE A 335 -0.42 -1.86 -1.98
C ILE A 335 -0.33 -0.88 -0.81
N HIS A 336 -1.20 -1.05 0.17
CA HIS A 336 -1.18 -0.28 1.41
C HIS A 336 -0.73 -1.18 2.56
N THR A 337 0.40 -0.84 3.16
CA THR A 337 0.93 -1.54 4.34
C THR A 337 0.41 -0.93 5.62
N VAL A 338 0.06 -1.77 6.59
CA VAL A 338 -0.40 -1.39 7.93
C VAL A 338 0.54 -1.99 8.96
N ALA A 339 0.89 -1.21 9.99
CA ALA A 339 1.66 -1.67 11.15
C ALA A 339 0.81 -2.52 12.12
N ALA A 340 0.08 -3.50 11.56
CA ALA A 340 -0.74 -4.47 12.28
C ALA A 340 -0.32 -5.87 11.80
N GLY A 341 0.26 -6.69 12.67
CA GLY A 341 0.68 -8.05 12.39
C GLY A 341 0.62 -8.90 13.66
N GLY A 342 1.00 -10.19 13.58
CA GLY A 342 0.97 -11.07 14.76
C GLY A 342 1.82 -10.57 15.95
N GLY A 343 2.89 -9.85 15.67
CA GLY A 343 3.81 -9.27 16.64
C GLY A 343 3.45 -7.85 17.09
N SER A 344 2.34 -7.27 16.65
CA SER A 344 1.92 -5.94 17.13
C SER A 344 1.68 -5.96 18.64
N ILE A 345 2.34 -5.04 19.34
CA ILE A 345 2.38 -5.00 20.81
C ILE A 345 1.06 -4.47 21.37
N LEU A 346 0.59 -5.06 22.47
CA LEU A 346 -0.61 -4.64 23.18
C LEU A 346 -0.28 -3.61 24.26
N HIS A 347 -1.05 -2.53 24.35
CA HIS A 347 -0.89 -1.49 25.37
C HIS A 347 -2.23 -1.11 26.01
N PHE A 348 -2.20 -0.79 27.30
CA PHE A 348 -3.31 -0.20 28.04
C PHE A 348 -2.79 1.04 28.78
N ASP A 349 -3.32 2.22 28.44
CA ASP A 349 -2.83 3.51 28.96
C ASP A 349 -3.49 3.96 30.27
N GLY A 350 -4.28 3.08 30.89
CA GLY A 350 -5.12 3.36 32.06
C GLY A 350 -6.57 3.69 31.71
N SER A 351 -6.87 4.00 30.44
CA SER A 351 -8.22 4.34 29.98
C SER A 351 -8.69 3.52 28.77
N ARG A 352 -7.81 3.28 27.80
CA ARG A 352 -8.14 2.62 26.52
C ARG A 352 -7.11 1.56 26.13
N TYR A 353 -7.54 0.67 25.25
CA TYR A 353 -6.73 -0.41 24.70
C TYR A 353 -6.10 0.07 23.40
N GLN A 354 -4.86 -0.34 23.14
CA GLN A 354 -4.13 0.01 21.91
C GLN A 354 -3.36 -1.21 21.38
N VAL A 355 -3.26 -1.31 20.06
CA VAL A 355 -2.50 -2.37 19.37
C VAL A 355 -1.56 -1.70 18.37
N GLY A 356 -0.25 -1.96 18.50
CA GLY A 356 0.76 -1.33 17.67
C GLY A 356 0.94 0.17 17.97
N PRO A 357 1.62 0.94 17.10
CA PRO A 357 2.26 0.51 15.85
C PRO A 357 3.56 -0.29 16.08
N ALA A 358 4.08 -0.30 17.31
CA ALA A 358 5.28 -1.06 17.63
C ALA A 358 5.05 -2.58 17.47
N SER A 359 6.07 -3.28 16.96
CA SER A 359 6.05 -4.72 16.77
C SER A 359 7.21 -5.37 17.53
N ALA A 360 6.97 -6.54 18.11
CA ALA A 360 8.00 -7.37 18.73
C ALA A 360 8.86 -8.13 17.71
N GLY A 361 8.48 -8.12 16.42
CA GLY A 361 9.18 -8.84 15.35
C GLY A 361 9.27 -10.34 15.63
N ALA A 362 10.40 -10.96 15.24
CA ALA A 362 10.74 -12.34 15.63
C ALA A 362 11.75 -12.40 16.78
N HIS A 363 12.35 -11.28 17.14
CA HIS A 363 13.28 -11.15 18.25
C HIS A 363 13.09 -9.78 18.93
N PRO A 364 12.68 -9.73 20.22
CA PRO A 364 12.38 -10.87 21.09
C PRO A 364 11.15 -11.68 20.63
N GLY A 365 10.25 -11.10 19.83
CA GLY A 365 9.02 -11.73 19.37
C GLY A 365 7.88 -11.71 20.40
N PRO A 366 6.73 -12.31 20.10
CA PRO A 366 5.62 -12.51 21.05
C PRO A 366 6.06 -13.15 22.37
N ALA A 367 5.32 -12.89 23.45
CA ALA A 367 5.60 -13.47 24.76
C ALA A 367 5.69 -15.00 24.73
N CYS A 368 4.81 -15.64 23.95
CA CYS A 368 4.80 -17.08 23.78
C CYS A 368 6.05 -17.67 23.09
N TYR A 369 6.95 -16.87 22.53
CA TYR A 369 8.16 -17.34 21.83
C TYR A 369 9.32 -17.68 22.77
N ARG A 370 9.16 -17.55 24.09
CA ARG A 370 10.16 -17.90 25.13
C ARG A 370 11.44 -17.05 25.06
N ARG A 371 11.29 -15.77 24.73
CA ARG A 371 12.39 -14.80 24.59
C ARG A 371 12.12 -13.49 25.34
N GLU A 372 11.31 -13.55 26.39
CA GLU A 372 10.94 -12.40 27.22
C GLU A 372 10.28 -11.26 26.41
N GLY A 373 9.52 -11.63 25.38
CA GLY A 373 8.75 -10.72 24.56
C GLY A 373 7.53 -10.12 25.27
N PRO A 374 7.01 -8.96 24.81
CA PRO A 374 5.77 -8.39 25.31
C PRO A 374 4.54 -9.17 24.80
N LEU A 375 3.37 -8.93 25.40
CA LEU A 375 2.10 -9.42 24.84
C LEU A 375 1.85 -8.83 23.44
N THR A 376 1.48 -9.68 22.49
CA THR A 376 1.13 -9.30 21.11
C THR A 376 -0.19 -9.91 20.62
N VAL A 377 -0.59 -9.58 19.39
CA VAL A 377 -1.76 -10.17 18.71
C VAL A 377 -1.68 -11.71 18.61
N THR A 378 -0.49 -12.28 18.37
CA THR A 378 -0.27 -13.73 18.40
C THR A 378 -0.57 -14.30 19.80
N ASP A 379 -0.17 -13.61 20.87
CA ASP A 379 -0.48 -14.04 22.23
C ASP A 379 -1.99 -13.96 22.52
N CYS A 380 -2.72 -12.99 21.95
CA CYS A 380 -4.18 -13.00 22.00
C CYS A 380 -4.75 -14.28 21.38
N ASN A 381 -4.30 -14.67 20.19
CA ASN A 381 -4.76 -15.89 19.52
C ASN A 381 -4.40 -17.17 20.30
N VAL A 382 -3.29 -17.18 21.04
CA VAL A 382 -2.94 -18.27 21.98
C VAL A 382 -3.87 -18.28 23.20
N MET A 383 -4.14 -17.10 23.78
CA MET A 383 -5.03 -16.93 24.93
C MET A 383 -6.44 -17.44 24.62
N VAL A 384 -7.01 -17.02 23.49
CA VAL A 384 -8.35 -17.44 23.05
C VAL A 384 -8.38 -18.83 22.40
N GLY A 385 -7.26 -19.55 22.32
CA GLY A 385 -7.22 -20.93 21.79
C GLY A 385 -7.39 -21.06 20.27
N LYS A 386 -7.27 -19.97 19.51
CA LYS A 386 -7.22 -20.02 18.03
C LYS A 386 -5.87 -20.57 17.55
N ILE A 387 -4.79 -20.26 18.26
CA ILE A 387 -3.49 -20.94 18.10
C ILE A 387 -3.34 -21.99 19.21
N GLN A 388 -3.07 -23.23 18.80
CA GLN A 388 -2.89 -24.37 19.70
C GLN A 388 -1.40 -24.78 19.74
N PRO A 389 -0.72 -24.73 20.91
CA PRO A 389 0.71 -25.06 21.02
C PRO A 389 1.08 -26.42 20.42
N THR A 390 0.21 -27.44 20.63
CA THR A 390 0.41 -28.81 20.12
C THR A 390 0.55 -28.89 18.61
N PHE A 391 -0.04 -27.94 17.86
CA PHE A 391 -0.02 -27.90 16.39
C PHE A 391 0.88 -26.81 15.83
N PHE A 392 1.64 -26.13 16.69
CA PHE A 392 2.58 -25.10 16.29
C PHE A 392 4.00 -25.68 16.13
N PRO A 393 4.82 -25.22 15.16
CA PRO A 393 6.18 -25.69 14.99
C PRO A 393 7.03 -25.60 16.27
N GLN A 394 7.75 -26.68 16.59
CA GLN A 394 8.66 -26.76 17.73
C GLN A 394 10.04 -26.20 17.33
N VAL A 395 10.13 -24.87 17.29
CA VAL A 395 11.35 -24.13 16.86
C VAL A 395 11.83 -23.11 17.90
N PHE A 396 11.26 -23.14 19.11
CA PHE A 396 11.56 -22.18 20.19
C PHE A 396 12.45 -22.79 21.27
N GLY A 397 12.77 -21.98 22.27
CA GLY A 397 13.67 -22.37 23.35
C GLY A 397 15.15 -22.30 22.96
N PRO A 398 16.08 -22.50 23.92
CA PRO A 398 17.51 -22.37 23.69
C PRO A 398 18.06 -23.32 22.61
N GLU A 399 17.49 -24.53 22.54
CA GLU A 399 17.90 -25.58 21.59
C GLU A 399 17.06 -25.58 20.29
N GLY A 400 16.07 -24.68 20.16
CA GLY A 400 15.24 -24.54 18.97
C GLY A 400 14.33 -25.74 18.69
N ASN A 401 13.83 -26.41 19.73
CA ASN A 401 13.02 -27.63 19.65
C ASN A 401 11.81 -27.63 20.60
N GLU A 402 11.46 -26.49 21.20
CA GLU A 402 10.31 -26.34 22.09
C GLU A 402 9.11 -25.71 21.38
N SER A 403 7.91 -26.02 21.88
CA SER A 403 6.66 -25.36 21.49
C SER A 403 6.54 -23.96 22.10
N ILE A 404 5.66 -23.12 21.56
CA ILE A 404 5.24 -21.85 22.17
C ILE A 404 4.73 -22.05 23.61
N ASP A 405 4.96 -21.05 24.47
CA ASP A 405 4.62 -21.08 25.90
C ASP A 405 3.25 -20.47 26.17
N ARG A 406 2.23 -21.33 26.29
CA ARG A 406 0.87 -20.92 26.66
C ARG A 406 0.76 -20.50 28.12
N THR A 407 1.55 -21.07 29.03
CA THR A 407 1.46 -20.76 30.46
C THR A 407 1.87 -19.32 30.73
N CYS A 408 2.94 -18.86 30.08
CA CYS A 408 3.38 -17.47 30.12
C CYS A 408 2.26 -16.51 29.67
N VAL A 409 1.59 -16.81 28.55
CA VAL A 409 0.49 -15.99 28.02
C VAL A 409 -0.66 -15.88 29.01
N LEU A 410 -1.10 -17.00 29.61
CA LEU A 410 -2.18 -17.00 30.60
C LEU A 410 -1.87 -16.09 31.78
N GLN A 411 -0.67 -16.21 32.37
CA GLN A 411 -0.25 -15.42 33.52
C GLN A 411 -0.20 -13.91 33.22
N GLN A 412 0.27 -13.54 32.02
CA GLN A 412 0.34 -12.14 31.61
C GLN A 412 -1.04 -11.53 31.36
N PHE A 413 -1.97 -12.27 30.71
CA PHE A 413 -3.34 -11.79 30.53
C PHE A 413 -4.14 -11.75 31.84
N GLU A 414 -3.91 -12.67 32.78
CA GLU A 414 -4.49 -12.59 34.13
C GLU A 414 -4.06 -11.29 34.84
N THR A 415 -2.78 -10.96 34.77
CA THR A 415 -2.24 -9.73 35.33
C THR A 415 -2.87 -8.50 34.67
N LEU A 416 -2.91 -8.48 33.32
CA LEU A 416 -3.47 -7.37 32.55
C LEU A 416 -4.97 -7.16 32.84
N ALA A 417 -5.74 -8.24 32.94
CA ALA A 417 -7.16 -8.17 33.28
C ALA A 417 -7.39 -7.57 34.66
N GLN A 418 -6.56 -7.92 35.65
CA GLN A 418 -6.60 -7.31 36.99
C GLN A 418 -6.28 -5.82 36.94
N THR A 419 -5.24 -5.41 36.21
CA THR A 419 -4.86 -4.00 36.04
C THR A 419 -6.00 -3.18 35.42
N ILE A 420 -6.64 -3.70 34.37
CA ILE A 420 -7.76 -3.04 33.70
C ILE A 420 -8.96 -2.93 34.64
N GLY A 421 -9.28 -3.99 35.38
CA GLY A 421 -10.37 -3.99 36.36
C GLY A 421 -10.16 -2.95 37.47
N GLN A 422 -8.93 -2.81 37.94
CA GLN A 422 -8.56 -1.79 38.94
C GLN A 422 -8.69 -0.36 38.39
N ALA A 423 -8.28 -0.12 37.14
CA ALA A 423 -8.29 1.22 36.54
C ALA A 423 -9.69 1.67 36.10
N THR A 424 -10.51 0.77 35.57
CA THR A 424 -11.80 1.11 34.93
C THR A 424 -13.02 0.78 35.78
N GLY A 425 -12.86 -0.04 36.83
CA GLY A 425 -13.97 -0.61 37.59
C GLY A 425 -14.75 -1.70 36.84
N GLN A 426 -14.35 -2.08 35.62
CA GLN A 426 -14.98 -3.12 34.82
C GLN A 426 -14.21 -4.44 34.94
N VAL A 427 -14.84 -5.46 35.53
CA VAL A 427 -14.24 -6.80 35.62
C VAL A 427 -14.42 -7.53 34.29
N ARG A 428 -13.31 -7.94 33.67
CA ARG A 428 -13.26 -8.74 32.43
C ARG A 428 -12.40 -9.97 32.65
N THR A 429 -12.75 -11.08 31.99
CA THR A 429 -11.88 -12.26 32.00
C THR A 429 -10.66 -12.05 31.10
N PRO A 430 -9.54 -12.78 31.31
CA PRO A 430 -8.37 -12.74 30.44
C PRO A 430 -8.70 -12.96 28.95
N GLU A 431 -9.66 -13.84 28.65
CA GLU A 431 -10.13 -14.12 27.29
C GLU A 431 -10.87 -12.93 26.68
N GLN A 432 -11.72 -12.25 27.46
CA GLN A 432 -12.44 -11.05 27.01
C GLN A 432 -11.48 -9.89 26.75
N VAL A 433 -10.42 -9.76 27.56
CA VAL A 433 -9.35 -8.78 27.33
C VAL A 433 -8.63 -9.08 26.02
N ALA A 434 -8.23 -10.35 25.79
CA ALA A 434 -7.60 -10.77 24.55
C ALA A 434 -8.49 -10.56 23.31
N GLU A 435 -9.77 -10.92 23.39
CA GLU A 435 -10.77 -10.68 22.32
C GLU A 435 -10.99 -9.18 22.05
N GLY A 436 -10.94 -8.34 23.09
CA GLY A 436 -10.98 -6.87 22.95
C GLY A 436 -9.80 -6.33 22.13
N PHE A 437 -8.58 -6.78 22.42
CA PHE A 437 -7.40 -6.42 21.62
C PHE A 437 -7.48 -6.96 20.19
N LEU A 438 -7.98 -8.20 19.98
CA LEU A 438 -8.23 -8.73 18.64
C LEU A 438 -9.22 -7.87 17.86
N SER A 439 -10.27 -7.38 18.51
CA SER A 439 -11.28 -6.53 17.88
C SER A 439 -10.66 -5.20 17.41
N ILE A 440 -9.76 -4.61 18.19
CA ILE A 440 -9.02 -3.39 17.80
C ILE A 440 -8.05 -3.67 16.64
N ALA A 441 -7.33 -4.79 16.68
CA ALA A 441 -6.46 -5.18 15.58
C ALA A 441 -7.26 -5.36 14.28
N ILE A 442 -8.42 -6.02 14.35
CA ILE A 442 -9.33 -6.21 13.22
C ILE A 442 -9.87 -4.87 12.71
N ASP A 443 -10.28 -3.95 13.59
CA ASP A 443 -10.75 -2.62 13.19
C ASP A 443 -9.65 -1.81 12.49
N ASN A 444 -8.42 -1.83 13.01
CA ASN A 444 -7.27 -1.19 12.37
C ASN A 444 -7.00 -1.74 10.95
N MET A 445 -7.06 -3.07 10.78
CA MET A 445 -6.91 -3.71 9.46
C MET A 445 -8.10 -3.39 8.53
N ALA A 446 -9.32 -3.38 9.05
CA ALA A 446 -10.52 -3.03 8.29
C ALA A 446 -10.49 -1.57 7.81
N ASN A 447 -10.02 -0.64 8.64
CA ASN A 447 -9.88 0.77 8.26
C ASN A 447 -8.87 0.97 7.13
N ALA A 448 -7.77 0.20 7.14
CA ALA A 448 -6.83 0.21 6.03
C ALA A 448 -7.43 -0.34 4.73
N ILE A 449 -8.22 -1.41 4.81
CA ILE A 449 -8.97 -1.92 3.65
C ILE A 449 -9.95 -0.87 3.14
N LYS A 450 -10.73 -0.23 4.03
CA LYS A 450 -11.64 0.86 3.65
C LYS A 450 -10.89 1.99 2.94
N LYS A 451 -9.66 2.31 3.35
CA LYS A 451 -8.80 3.34 2.73
C LYS A 451 -8.42 3.02 1.28
N ILE A 452 -8.18 1.75 0.96
CA ILE A 452 -7.90 1.33 -0.42
C ILE A 452 -9.16 1.00 -1.23
N SER A 453 -10.33 0.86 -0.58
CA SER A 453 -11.56 0.44 -1.24
C SER A 453 -12.67 1.51 -1.20
N VAL A 454 -13.38 1.63 -0.07
CA VAL A 454 -14.54 2.52 0.09
C VAL A 454 -14.16 3.99 -0.13
N GLN A 455 -12.99 4.44 0.35
CA GLN A 455 -12.50 5.81 0.09
C GLN A 455 -12.23 6.09 -1.40
N ARG A 456 -12.15 5.04 -2.20
CA ARG A 456 -11.97 5.12 -3.65
C ARG A 456 -13.28 4.99 -4.43
N GLY A 457 -14.42 4.81 -3.74
CA GLY A 457 -15.75 4.68 -4.34
C GLY A 457 -16.17 3.25 -4.68
N TYR A 458 -15.46 2.22 -4.18
CA TYR A 458 -15.81 0.82 -4.45
C TYR A 458 -16.79 0.25 -3.41
N ASP A 459 -17.82 -0.47 -3.88
CA ASP A 459 -18.64 -1.35 -3.05
C ASP A 459 -18.01 -2.75 -3.03
N ILE A 460 -17.58 -3.19 -1.85
CA ILE A 460 -16.83 -4.44 -1.66
C ILE A 460 -17.67 -5.61 -1.12
N GLY A 461 -18.98 -5.43 -0.90
CA GLY A 461 -19.81 -6.46 -0.25
C GLY A 461 -19.83 -7.81 -0.99
N ASP A 462 -19.75 -7.75 -2.33
CA ASP A 462 -19.74 -8.93 -3.21
C ASP A 462 -18.33 -9.34 -3.67
N TYR A 463 -17.28 -8.64 -3.21
CA TYR A 463 -15.89 -8.99 -3.47
C TYR A 463 -15.48 -10.21 -2.62
N ALA A 464 -14.47 -10.94 -3.09
CA ALA A 464 -13.83 -11.99 -2.28
C ALA A 464 -12.62 -11.43 -1.51
N LEU A 465 -12.52 -11.75 -0.22
CA LEU A 465 -11.33 -11.46 0.57
C LEU A 465 -10.29 -12.56 0.31
N CYS A 466 -9.24 -12.26 -0.46
CA CYS A 466 -8.14 -13.18 -0.71
C CYS A 466 -7.14 -13.10 0.45
N CYS A 467 -7.18 -14.09 1.35
CA CYS A 467 -6.35 -14.10 2.55
C CYS A 467 -5.10 -14.96 2.35
N PHE A 468 -3.96 -14.40 2.72
CA PHE A 468 -2.67 -15.07 2.70
C PHE A 468 -1.73 -14.49 3.76
N GLY A 469 -0.48 -14.98 3.78
CA GLY A 469 0.42 -14.79 4.91
C GLY A 469 0.11 -15.76 6.05
N ALA A 470 1.10 -16.02 6.90
CA ALA A 470 1.01 -17.05 7.94
C ALA A 470 -0.06 -16.73 9.02
N ALA A 471 -0.39 -15.44 9.21
CA ALA A 471 -1.38 -14.99 10.19
C ALA A 471 -2.73 -14.62 9.56
N GLY A 472 -2.85 -14.50 8.23
CA GLY A 472 -4.07 -14.01 7.57
C GLY A 472 -5.29 -14.87 7.87
N GLY A 473 -5.16 -16.20 7.76
CA GLY A 473 -6.23 -17.16 8.05
C GLY A 473 -6.76 -17.13 9.49
N GLN A 474 -6.03 -16.51 10.43
CA GLN A 474 -6.44 -16.42 11.84
C GLN A 474 -7.50 -15.34 12.09
N HIS A 475 -7.57 -14.34 11.20
CA HIS A 475 -8.41 -13.15 11.37
C HIS A 475 -9.45 -12.97 10.25
N ALA A 476 -9.35 -13.77 9.18
CA ALA A 476 -10.11 -13.62 7.95
C ALA A 476 -11.63 -13.50 8.13
N CYS A 477 -12.27 -14.42 8.87
CA CYS A 477 -13.73 -14.42 9.11
C CYS A 477 -14.21 -13.12 9.77
N ARG A 478 -13.60 -12.75 10.90
CA ARG A 478 -13.96 -11.55 11.66
C ARG A 478 -13.69 -10.27 10.87
N LEU A 479 -12.61 -10.24 10.09
CA LEU A 479 -12.31 -9.11 9.22
C LEU A 479 -13.35 -8.96 8.10
N ALA A 480 -13.73 -10.07 7.45
CA ALA A 480 -14.77 -10.07 6.44
C ALA A 480 -16.13 -9.63 7.00
N GLU A 481 -16.49 -10.04 8.22
CA GLU A 481 -17.70 -9.58 8.93
C GLU A 481 -17.72 -8.06 9.12
N VAL A 482 -16.62 -7.47 9.61
CA VAL A 482 -16.50 -6.01 9.82
C VAL A 482 -16.59 -5.24 8.50
N LEU A 483 -16.13 -5.83 7.40
CA LEU A 483 -16.19 -5.25 6.06
C LEU A 483 -17.50 -5.53 5.32
N GLY A 484 -18.39 -6.37 5.87
CA GLY A 484 -19.62 -6.80 5.20
C GLY A 484 -19.39 -7.74 4.01
N MET A 485 -18.21 -8.36 3.91
CA MET A 485 -17.84 -9.28 2.84
C MET A 485 -18.32 -10.71 3.16
N LYS A 486 -18.84 -11.42 2.15
CA LYS A 486 -19.47 -12.74 2.36
C LYS A 486 -18.59 -13.92 1.97
N THR A 487 -17.48 -13.66 1.27
CA THR A 487 -16.65 -14.68 0.65
C THR A 487 -15.18 -14.45 0.98
N ILE A 488 -14.49 -15.51 1.42
CA ILE A 488 -13.04 -15.51 1.65
C ILE A 488 -12.42 -16.62 0.80
N VAL A 489 -11.26 -16.36 0.23
CA VAL A 489 -10.51 -17.30 -0.63
C VAL A 489 -9.10 -17.47 -0.06
N ILE A 490 -8.69 -18.71 0.20
CA ILE A 490 -7.37 -19.07 0.74
C ILE A 490 -6.73 -20.14 -0.14
N HIS A 491 -5.62 -19.81 -0.79
CA HIS A 491 -4.89 -20.73 -1.66
C HIS A 491 -4.04 -21.73 -0.83
N PRO A 492 -3.78 -22.98 -1.28
CA PRO A 492 -2.90 -23.93 -0.57
C PRO A 492 -1.50 -23.42 -0.22
N TYR A 493 -1.03 -22.43 -0.96
CA TYR A 493 0.26 -21.79 -0.77
C TYR A 493 0.14 -20.43 -0.09
N ALA A 494 -0.95 -20.16 0.64
CA ALA A 494 -1.22 -18.88 1.30
C ALA A 494 -0.03 -18.38 2.15
N GLY A 495 0.63 -19.26 2.91
CA GLY A 495 1.77 -18.85 3.74
C GLY A 495 3.09 -18.61 2.99
N VAL A 496 3.14 -18.87 1.67
CA VAL A 496 4.27 -18.60 0.76
C VAL A 496 3.79 -17.97 -0.56
N LEU A 497 2.63 -17.28 -0.54
CA LEU A 497 1.94 -16.88 -1.77
C LEU A 497 2.73 -15.84 -2.55
N SER A 498 3.50 -15.00 -1.87
CA SER A 498 4.40 -14.02 -2.50
C SER A 498 5.47 -14.69 -3.36
N ALA A 499 6.14 -15.71 -2.83
CA ALA A 499 7.09 -16.51 -3.60
C ALA A 499 6.41 -17.24 -4.77
N TYR A 500 5.21 -17.80 -4.55
CA TYR A 500 4.45 -18.43 -5.63
C TYR A 500 4.05 -17.43 -6.73
N GLY A 501 3.61 -16.23 -6.33
CA GLY A 501 3.24 -15.14 -7.23
C GLY A 501 4.41 -14.62 -8.06
N MET A 502 5.64 -14.63 -7.53
CA MET A 502 6.85 -14.38 -8.31
C MET A 502 7.04 -15.43 -9.41
N GLY A 503 6.76 -16.70 -9.11
CA GLY A 503 6.71 -17.78 -10.09
C GLY A 503 5.77 -17.49 -11.26
N LEU A 504 4.59 -16.97 -10.93
CA LEU A 504 3.51 -16.64 -11.85
C LEU A 504 3.67 -15.31 -12.59
N ALA A 505 4.59 -14.45 -12.16
CA ALA A 505 4.71 -13.11 -12.69
C ALA A 505 5.19 -13.10 -14.14
N ASP A 506 4.63 -12.15 -14.90
CA ASP A 506 4.99 -11.87 -16.28
C ASP A 506 6.14 -10.87 -16.34
N ARG A 507 6.76 -10.77 -17.51
CA ARG A 507 7.71 -9.68 -17.78
C ARG A 507 6.93 -8.44 -18.18
N ARG A 508 7.20 -7.32 -17.52
CA ARG A 508 6.48 -6.06 -17.77
C ARG A 508 7.45 -4.95 -18.07
N ILE A 509 7.23 -4.25 -19.18
CA ILE A 509 7.95 -3.03 -19.51
C ILE A 509 6.93 -1.92 -19.66
N LEU A 510 7.08 -0.93 -18.80
CA LEU A 510 6.23 0.25 -18.78
C LEU A 510 7.06 1.46 -19.22
N ARG A 511 6.50 2.25 -20.13
CA ARG A 511 7.04 3.56 -20.51
C ARG A 511 5.92 4.59 -20.49
N GLU A 512 6.27 5.78 -20.06
CA GLU A 512 5.34 6.87 -19.87
C GLU A 512 5.97 8.19 -20.30
N ARG A 513 5.11 9.14 -20.69
CA ARG A 513 5.54 10.46 -21.14
C ARG A 513 4.47 11.50 -20.87
N SER A 514 4.85 12.62 -20.27
CA SER A 514 3.99 13.80 -20.16
C SER A 514 3.74 14.42 -21.54
N VAL A 515 2.47 14.74 -21.83
CA VAL A 515 2.05 15.37 -23.10
C VAL A 515 1.35 16.71 -22.89
N GLU A 516 0.52 16.84 -21.85
CA GLU A 516 -0.16 18.08 -21.45
C GLU A 516 -0.90 18.80 -22.61
N ILE A 517 -1.83 18.08 -23.26
CA ILE A 517 -2.62 18.58 -24.40
C ILE A 517 -4.13 18.38 -24.18
N GLU A 518 -4.96 19.25 -24.77
CA GLU A 518 -6.42 19.13 -24.69
C GLU A 518 -6.91 17.92 -25.51
N LEU A 519 -7.78 17.09 -24.92
CA LEU A 519 -8.33 15.90 -25.56
C LEU A 519 -9.38 16.31 -26.61
N THR A 520 -8.95 16.37 -27.87
CA THR A 520 -9.78 16.76 -29.02
C THR A 520 -9.51 15.84 -30.22
N GLU A 521 -10.39 15.84 -31.22
CA GLU A 521 -10.16 15.09 -32.46
C GLU A 521 -8.84 15.48 -33.15
N ALA A 522 -8.50 16.78 -33.13
CA ALA A 522 -7.27 17.30 -33.73
C ALA A 522 -6.00 16.83 -33.00
N ALA A 523 -6.09 16.49 -31.70
CA ALA A 523 -4.97 16.01 -30.90
C ALA A 523 -4.67 14.51 -31.12
N MET A 524 -5.64 13.73 -31.59
CA MET A 524 -5.54 12.27 -31.71
C MET A 524 -4.33 11.77 -32.50
N PRO A 525 -3.97 12.36 -33.67
CA PRO A 525 -2.78 11.91 -34.42
C PRO A 525 -1.47 12.06 -33.62
N SER A 526 -1.33 13.15 -32.87
CA SER A 526 -0.16 13.41 -32.03
C SER A 526 -0.07 12.40 -30.87
N ILE A 527 -1.20 12.12 -30.21
CA ILE A 527 -1.31 11.10 -29.15
C ILE A 527 -0.90 9.73 -29.69
N GLN A 528 -1.42 9.34 -30.86
CA GLN A 528 -1.12 8.06 -31.49
C GLN A 528 0.36 7.93 -31.86
N GLN A 529 0.98 9.01 -32.37
CA GLN A 529 2.41 9.03 -32.67
C GLN A 529 3.26 8.91 -31.40
N GLY A 530 2.85 9.58 -30.31
CA GLY A 530 3.50 9.43 -29.00
C GLY A 530 3.45 7.99 -28.50
N LEU A 531 2.28 7.35 -28.54
CA LEU A 531 2.10 5.94 -28.16
C LEU A 531 2.94 5.01 -29.04
N ALA A 532 2.97 5.22 -30.36
CA ALA A 532 3.78 4.42 -31.28
C ALA A 532 5.28 4.50 -30.94
N THR A 533 5.77 5.68 -30.55
CA THR A 533 7.16 5.87 -30.10
C THR A 533 7.44 5.08 -28.82
N LEU A 534 6.56 5.18 -27.82
CA LEU A 534 6.70 4.41 -26.57
C LEU A 534 6.63 2.89 -26.79
N ILE A 535 5.78 2.43 -27.71
CA ILE A 535 5.74 1.01 -28.10
C ILE A 535 7.11 0.56 -28.64
N GLN A 536 7.71 1.31 -29.55
CA GLN A 536 9.03 0.98 -30.10
C GLN A 536 10.13 0.97 -29.02
N GLU A 537 10.09 1.92 -28.09
CA GLU A 537 11.00 1.96 -26.94
C GLU A 537 10.84 0.71 -26.05
N CYS A 538 9.61 0.33 -25.71
CA CYS A 538 9.33 -0.87 -24.93
C CYS A 538 9.77 -2.15 -25.64
N GLU A 539 9.51 -2.27 -26.94
CA GLU A 539 9.89 -3.45 -27.73
C GLU A 539 11.40 -3.62 -27.82
N SER A 540 12.10 -2.51 -28.08
CA SER A 540 13.57 -2.47 -28.14
C SER A 540 14.20 -2.85 -26.80
N GLU A 541 13.61 -2.40 -25.68
CA GLU A 541 14.04 -2.78 -24.35
C GLU A 541 13.80 -4.28 -24.10
N LEU A 542 12.62 -4.79 -24.47
CA LEU A 542 12.29 -6.21 -24.31
C LEU A 542 13.25 -7.09 -25.12
N ASP A 543 13.62 -6.66 -26.33
CA ASP A 543 14.60 -7.37 -27.18
C ASP A 543 15.99 -7.40 -26.53
N ARG A 544 16.42 -6.27 -25.96
CA ARG A 544 17.72 -6.16 -25.29
C ARG A 544 17.82 -7.08 -24.07
N GLN A 545 16.72 -7.20 -23.33
CA GLN A 545 16.63 -8.08 -22.17
C GLN A 545 16.47 -9.58 -22.54
N GLY A 546 16.34 -9.92 -23.82
CA GLY A 546 16.01 -11.28 -24.29
C GLY A 546 14.52 -11.61 -24.19
N LYS A 547 14.03 -12.58 -24.97
CA LYS A 547 12.59 -12.97 -25.05
C LYS A 547 12.38 -14.49 -25.04
N GLN A 548 13.39 -15.27 -24.69
CA GLN A 548 13.38 -16.73 -24.84
C GLN A 548 12.31 -17.42 -23.96
N ASP A 549 11.94 -16.77 -22.86
CA ASP A 549 10.98 -17.23 -21.86
C ASP A 549 9.54 -16.73 -22.11
N ILE A 550 9.31 -15.96 -23.17
CA ILE A 550 8.02 -15.31 -23.45
C ILE A 550 7.22 -16.11 -24.49
N THR A 551 5.98 -16.45 -24.17
CA THR A 551 5.07 -17.19 -25.06
C THR A 551 4.17 -16.28 -25.90
N SER A 552 3.76 -15.14 -25.36
CA SER A 552 2.99 -14.10 -26.05
C SER A 552 3.24 -12.74 -25.45
N ILE A 553 2.93 -11.67 -26.20
CA ILE A 553 3.08 -10.28 -25.76
C ILE A 553 1.73 -9.59 -25.87
N ASP A 554 1.20 -9.12 -24.76
CA ASP A 554 0.06 -8.19 -24.73
C ASP A 554 0.57 -6.75 -24.73
N ARG A 555 -0.12 -5.87 -25.47
CA ARG A 555 0.15 -4.43 -25.49
C ARG A 555 -1.02 -3.67 -24.87
N LEU A 556 -0.75 -2.88 -23.83
CA LEU A 556 -1.74 -2.07 -23.14
C LEU A 556 -1.39 -0.59 -23.35
N ASN A 557 -2.31 0.16 -23.94
CA ASN A 557 -2.14 1.58 -24.24
C ASN A 557 -3.16 2.39 -23.44
N HIS A 558 -2.67 3.30 -22.59
CA HIS A 558 -3.53 4.09 -21.72
C HIS A 558 -3.25 5.58 -21.84
N LEU A 559 -4.28 6.38 -21.57
CA LEU A 559 -4.17 7.82 -21.36
C LEU A 559 -4.49 8.15 -19.90
N HIS A 560 -3.75 9.10 -19.34
CA HIS A 560 -4.09 9.70 -18.05
C HIS A 560 -4.80 11.03 -18.32
N LEU A 561 -6.10 11.06 -18.04
CA LEU A 561 -6.97 12.20 -18.29
C LEU A 561 -7.27 12.96 -16.99
N ARG A 562 -7.42 14.27 -17.08
CA ARG A 562 -7.81 15.14 -15.96
C ARG A 562 -8.67 16.28 -16.48
N TYR A 563 -9.46 16.92 -15.61
CA TYR A 563 -10.09 18.19 -15.94
C TYR A 563 -9.05 19.32 -15.89
N THR A 564 -9.21 20.34 -16.73
CA THR A 564 -8.39 21.56 -16.68
C THR A 564 -8.42 22.18 -15.28
N GLY A 565 -7.26 22.60 -14.79
CA GLY A 565 -7.10 23.15 -13.43
C GLY A 565 -7.00 22.10 -12.31
N THR A 566 -7.32 20.84 -12.56
CA THR A 566 -7.13 19.73 -11.59
C THR A 566 -5.81 19.01 -11.86
N ASP A 567 -5.20 18.37 -10.85
CA ASP A 567 -3.97 17.54 -11.04
C ASP A 567 -4.25 16.03 -10.89
N SER A 568 -5.46 15.68 -10.46
CA SER A 568 -5.90 14.30 -10.31
C SER A 568 -6.17 13.68 -11.66
N THR A 569 -5.27 12.79 -12.08
CA THR A 569 -5.45 12.04 -13.33
C THR A 569 -6.14 10.72 -13.09
N LEU A 570 -7.05 10.33 -13.99
CA LEU A 570 -7.64 9.00 -14.07
C LEU A 570 -7.17 8.32 -15.35
N MET A 571 -6.74 7.07 -15.22
CA MET A 571 -6.31 6.25 -16.35
C MET A 571 -7.54 5.76 -17.14
N VAL A 572 -7.47 5.83 -18.47
CA VAL A 572 -8.47 5.25 -19.39
C VAL A 572 -7.78 4.48 -20.51
N ASP A 573 -8.47 3.50 -21.08
CA ASP A 573 -7.97 2.77 -22.25
C ASP A 573 -7.94 3.67 -23.48
N PHE A 574 -6.87 3.58 -24.27
CA PHE A 574 -6.79 4.30 -25.54
C PHE A 574 -7.83 3.74 -26.52
N ALA A 575 -8.85 4.54 -26.84
CA ALA A 575 -9.99 4.17 -27.67
C ALA A 575 -10.47 5.34 -28.54
N SER A 576 -11.71 5.29 -29.03
CA SER A 576 -12.33 6.45 -29.68
C SER A 576 -12.53 7.60 -28.69
N LEU A 577 -12.48 8.85 -29.17
CA LEU A 577 -12.66 10.05 -28.35
C LEU A 577 -13.91 9.98 -27.45
N PRO A 578 -15.13 9.65 -27.95
CA PRO A 578 -16.32 9.57 -27.11
C PRO A 578 -16.23 8.46 -26.05
N SER A 579 -15.55 7.35 -26.36
CA SER A 579 -15.38 6.28 -25.39
C SER A 579 -14.45 6.69 -24.26
N MET A 580 -13.34 7.37 -24.57
CA MET A 580 -12.39 7.84 -23.56
C MET A 580 -13.00 8.90 -22.66
N GLN A 581 -13.77 9.84 -23.22
CA GLN A 581 -14.49 10.85 -22.45
C GLN A 581 -15.49 10.21 -21.48
N LYS A 582 -16.32 9.28 -21.98
CA LYS A 582 -17.29 8.57 -21.14
C LYS A 582 -16.61 7.76 -20.02
N GLN A 583 -15.56 7.00 -20.36
CA GLN A 583 -14.80 6.23 -19.36
C GLN A 583 -14.22 7.14 -18.27
N PHE A 584 -13.66 8.30 -18.65
CA PHE A 584 -13.14 9.27 -17.71
C PHE A 584 -14.23 9.83 -16.80
N GLU A 585 -15.33 10.32 -17.37
CA GLU A 585 -16.43 10.92 -16.60
C GLU A 585 -17.12 9.93 -15.66
N ASP A 586 -17.33 8.69 -16.09
CA ASP A 586 -17.93 7.65 -15.26
C ASP A 586 -16.99 7.28 -14.10
N ARG A 587 -15.68 7.16 -14.36
CA ARG A 587 -14.67 6.96 -13.30
C ARG A 587 -14.56 8.14 -12.36
N TYR A 588 -14.63 9.37 -12.88
CA TYR A 588 -14.55 10.59 -12.08
C TYR A 588 -15.78 10.74 -11.16
N GLN A 589 -16.98 10.46 -11.69
CA GLN A 589 -18.21 10.44 -10.91
C GLN A 589 -18.19 9.35 -9.82
N ASN A 590 -17.74 8.14 -10.15
CA ASN A 590 -17.65 7.05 -9.16
C ASN A 590 -16.63 7.37 -8.06
N ARG A 591 -15.52 8.01 -8.41
CA ARG A 591 -14.43 8.31 -7.48
C ARG A 591 -14.70 9.53 -6.59
N PHE A 592 -15.28 10.58 -7.15
CA PHE A 592 -15.41 11.89 -6.48
C PHE A 592 -16.85 12.34 -6.26
N GLY A 593 -17.84 11.60 -6.76
CA GLY A 593 -19.26 11.90 -6.60
C GLY A 593 -19.79 13.05 -7.47
N ILE A 594 -18.97 13.66 -8.33
CA ILE A 594 -19.33 14.82 -9.15
C ILE A 594 -18.82 14.70 -10.60
N LYS A 595 -19.39 15.48 -11.53
CA LYS A 595 -18.83 15.75 -12.87
C LYS A 595 -18.63 17.25 -13.04
N LEU A 596 -17.50 17.66 -13.62
CA LEU A 596 -17.19 19.07 -13.88
C LEU A 596 -17.61 19.45 -15.32
N ILE A 597 -18.90 19.72 -15.51
CA ILE A 597 -19.56 19.84 -16.82
C ILE A 597 -18.91 20.92 -17.71
N ASP A 598 -18.47 22.03 -17.13
CA ASP A 598 -17.88 23.16 -17.88
C ASP A 598 -16.37 23.07 -18.09
N GLN A 599 -15.72 22.01 -17.57
CA GLN A 599 -14.27 21.87 -17.64
C GLN A 599 -13.84 21.00 -18.82
N LYS A 600 -12.79 21.46 -19.50
CA LYS A 600 -12.16 20.71 -20.59
C LYS A 600 -11.39 19.51 -20.04
N ILE A 601 -11.27 18.46 -20.84
CA ILE A 601 -10.48 17.26 -20.51
C ILE A 601 -9.09 17.39 -21.14
N MET A 602 -8.07 17.22 -20.32
CA MET A 602 -6.66 17.26 -20.70
C MET A 602 -6.07 15.85 -20.67
N VAL A 603 -5.28 15.52 -21.68
CA VAL A 603 -4.35 14.39 -21.65
C VAL A 603 -3.09 14.86 -20.94
N SER A 604 -2.88 14.41 -19.71
CA SER A 604 -1.67 14.76 -18.95
C SER A 604 -0.48 13.91 -19.39
N MET A 605 -0.71 12.60 -19.55
CA MET A 605 0.34 11.62 -19.84
C MET A 605 -0.19 10.50 -20.72
N ILE A 606 0.69 9.94 -21.55
CA ILE A 606 0.48 8.68 -22.26
C ILE A 606 1.33 7.57 -21.64
N ASN A 607 0.79 6.36 -21.62
CA ASN A 607 1.43 5.19 -21.03
C ASN A 607 1.29 3.98 -21.96
N VAL A 608 2.39 3.25 -22.15
CA VAL A 608 2.43 1.95 -22.82
C VAL A 608 3.02 0.91 -21.90
N GLU A 609 2.32 -0.22 -21.77
CA GLU A 609 2.80 -1.39 -21.05
C GLU A 609 2.84 -2.61 -21.99
N LEU A 610 4.02 -3.22 -22.11
CA LEU A 610 4.18 -4.54 -22.73
C LEU A 610 4.20 -5.60 -21.65
N VAL A 611 3.35 -6.63 -21.80
CA VAL A 611 3.28 -7.77 -20.89
C VAL A 611 3.71 -9.02 -21.65
N GLY A 612 4.94 -9.46 -21.43
CA GLY A 612 5.48 -10.72 -21.93
C GLY A 612 5.06 -11.89 -21.03
N LYS A 613 4.16 -12.73 -21.54
CA LYS A 613 3.62 -13.90 -20.81
C LYS A 613 4.70 -14.96 -20.63
N THR A 614 5.03 -15.29 -19.38
CA THR A 614 6.04 -16.32 -19.07
C THR A 614 5.44 -17.66 -18.65
N MET A 615 4.29 -17.64 -17.98
CA MET A 615 3.52 -18.82 -17.61
C MET A 615 2.02 -18.53 -17.76
N THR A 616 1.25 -19.54 -18.15
CA THR A 616 -0.22 -19.43 -18.18
C THR A 616 -0.80 -20.48 -17.25
N LEU A 617 -1.43 -20.04 -16.15
CA LEU A 617 -2.26 -20.92 -15.36
C LEU A 617 -3.45 -21.38 -16.21
N THR A 618 -3.70 -22.69 -16.20
CA THR A 618 -4.94 -23.21 -16.78
C THR A 618 -6.08 -22.85 -15.85
N ALA A 619 -7.16 -22.27 -16.38
CA ALA A 619 -8.36 -21.98 -15.60
C ALA A 619 -8.85 -23.26 -14.92
N MET A 620 -9.18 -23.17 -13.63
CA MET A 620 -9.75 -24.31 -12.92
C MET A 620 -11.19 -24.55 -13.42
N PRO A 621 -11.68 -25.80 -13.39
CA PRO A 621 -13.08 -26.08 -13.64
C PRO A 621 -13.95 -25.15 -12.79
N THR A 622 -14.98 -24.56 -13.42
CA THR A 622 -15.85 -23.53 -12.85
C THR A 622 -16.29 -23.87 -11.43
N LEU A 623 -16.33 -22.85 -10.55
CA LEU A 623 -16.88 -22.92 -9.20
C LEU A 623 -18.08 -23.87 -9.17
N VAL A 624 -17.92 -24.97 -8.45
CA VAL A 624 -19.05 -25.85 -8.21
C VAL A 624 -19.96 -25.05 -7.29
N GLN A 625 -21.10 -24.56 -7.81
CA GLN A 625 -22.21 -24.02 -7.02
C GLN A 625 -22.34 -24.84 -5.73
N PRO A 626 -22.57 -24.27 -4.54
CA PRO A 626 -22.67 -25.04 -3.31
C PRO A 626 -23.74 -26.13 -3.51
N ILE A 627 -23.29 -27.36 -3.79
CA ILE A 627 -24.19 -28.47 -4.03
C ILE A 627 -24.65 -28.87 -2.64
N ASN A 628 -25.73 -28.25 -2.19
CA ASN A 628 -26.52 -28.74 -1.08
C ASN A 628 -26.76 -30.24 -1.35
N ASN A 629 -26.28 -31.11 -0.45
CA ASN A 629 -26.40 -32.57 -0.47
C ASN A 629 -25.50 -33.36 -1.44
N ARG A 630 -24.18 -33.20 -1.40
CA ARG A 630 -23.30 -34.35 -1.66
C ARG A 630 -22.79 -34.93 -0.34
N SER A 631 -23.36 -36.07 0.04
CA SER A 631 -22.77 -36.95 1.02
C SER A 631 -21.43 -37.45 0.45
N VAL A 632 -20.32 -36.98 1.02
CA VAL A 632 -19.01 -37.58 0.80
C VAL A 632 -19.08 -39.00 1.36
N GLU A 633 -18.78 -40.03 0.54
CA GLU A 633 -18.85 -41.44 0.98
C GLU A 633 -17.98 -41.71 2.22
N HIS A 634 -16.90 -40.94 2.39
CA HIS A 634 -15.97 -41.01 3.51
C HIS A 634 -15.63 -39.60 4.04
N PRO A 635 -16.39 -39.05 5.00
CA PRO A 635 -16.10 -37.73 5.56
C PRO A 635 -14.76 -37.73 6.29
N THR A 636 -14.03 -36.62 6.23
CA THR A 636 -12.72 -36.48 6.85
C THR A 636 -12.86 -36.53 8.36
N VAL A 637 -12.09 -37.42 8.99
CA VAL A 637 -12.06 -37.55 10.45
C VAL A 637 -11.25 -36.40 11.04
N PRO A 638 -11.79 -35.62 12.00
CA PRO A 638 -11.02 -34.59 12.70
C PRO A 638 -9.80 -35.20 13.39
N HIS A 639 -8.67 -34.51 13.29
CA HIS A 639 -7.44 -34.87 13.99
C HIS A 639 -7.57 -34.71 15.51
N ALA A 640 -8.33 -33.70 15.94
CA ALA A 640 -8.60 -33.41 17.35
C ALA A 640 -9.89 -32.59 17.50
N THR A 641 -10.33 -32.44 18.74
CA THR A 641 -11.31 -31.43 19.14
C THR A 641 -10.66 -30.56 20.22
N VAL A 642 -10.67 -29.25 20.03
CA VAL A 642 -10.08 -28.27 20.95
C VAL A 642 -11.12 -27.19 21.26
N SER A 643 -10.88 -26.38 22.29
CA SER A 643 -11.72 -25.23 22.60
C SER A 643 -11.06 -23.93 22.15
N PHE A 644 -11.83 -23.04 21.53
CA PHE A 644 -11.44 -21.64 21.31
C PHE A 644 -12.55 -20.69 21.75
N PHE A 645 -12.16 -19.48 22.16
CA PHE A 645 -13.05 -18.42 22.61
C PHE A 645 -13.31 -17.44 21.46
N SER A 646 -14.58 -17.16 21.18
CA SER A 646 -15.02 -16.20 20.17
C SER A 646 -16.47 -15.80 20.45
N GLU A 647 -16.82 -14.54 20.19
CA GLU A 647 -18.15 -13.98 20.50
C GLU A 647 -18.49 -14.05 21.99
N ASN A 648 -17.51 -13.76 22.86
CA ASN A 648 -17.63 -13.85 24.31
C ASN A 648 -18.02 -15.24 24.86
N GLN A 649 -17.79 -16.32 24.10
CA GLN A 649 -18.12 -17.68 24.54
C GLN A 649 -17.08 -18.71 24.06
N TRP A 650 -16.97 -19.81 24.81
CA TRP A 650 -16.11 -20.95 24.45
C TRP A 650 -16.84 -21.89 23.49
N HIS A 651 -16.19 -22.23 22.39
CA HIS A 651 -16.66 -23.14 21.35
C HIS A 651 -15.82 -24.41 21.31
N ASN A 652 -16.45 -25.56 21.08
CA ASN A 652 -15.74 -26.80 20.79
C ASN A 652 -15.52 -26.92 19.28
N ALA A 653 -14.27 -26.77 18.86
CA ALA A 653 -13.86 -26.72 17.47
C ALA A 653 -13.17 -28.02 17.04
N LYS A 654 -13.61 -28.54 15.90
CA LYS A 654 -12.94 -29.68 15.25
C LYS A 654 -11.68 -29.18 14.53
N VAL A 655 -10.59 -29.94 14.67
CA VAL A 655 -9.30 -29.65 14.02
C VAL A 655 -9.12 -30.57 12.84
N TYR A 656 -8.88 -30.01 11.66
CA TYR A 656 -8.65 -30.74 10.42
C TYR A 656 -7.26 -30.44 9.87
N SER A 657 -6.59 -31.45 9.30
CA SER A 657 -5.42 -31.21 8.45
C SER A 657 -5.89 -30.89 7.03
N ARG A 658 -5.35 -29.82 6.45
CA ARG A 658 -5.66 -29.40 5.07
C ARG A 658 -5.52 -30.53 4.06
N GLN A 659 -4.46 -31.34 4.19
CA GLN A 659 -4.14 -32.42 3.26
C GLN A 659 -5.12 -33.60 3.33
N ALA A 660 -5.86 -33.73 4.43
CA ALA A 660 -6.84 -34.79 4.61
C ALA A 660 -8.22 -34.44 4.04
N LEU A 661 -8.50 -33.14 3.83
CA LEU A 661 -9.79 -32.67 3.34
C LEU A 661 -10.02 -33.09 1.89
N GLN A 662 -11.24 -33.55 1.60
CA GLN A 662 -11.61 -33.93 0.24
C GLN A 662 -12.18 -32.73 -0.54
N VAL A 663 -11.95 -32.71 -1.85
CA VAL A 663 -12.55 -31.71 -2.74
C VAL A 663 -14.08 -31.83 -2.65
N THR A 664 -14.77 -30.69 -2.57
CA THR A 664 -16.21 -30.52 -2.32
C THR A 664 -16.71 -30.85 -0.91
N GLU A 665 -15.84 -31.22 0.03
CA GLU A 665 -16.22 -31.40 1.42
C GLU A 665 -16.50 -30.05 2.10
N MET A 666 -17.65 -29.96 2.79
CA MET A 666 -18.05 -28.78 3.53
C MET A 666 -17.73 -28.93 5.02
N ILE A 667 -16.97 -27.98 5.57
CA ILE A 667 -16.61 -27.88 6.98
C ILE A 667 -17.34 -26.69 7.58
N VAL A 668 -18.26 -26.94 8.50
CA VAL A 668 -19.02 -25.89 9.19
C VAL A 668 -18.26 -25.47 10.45
N GLY A 669 -18.11 -24.16 10.66
CA GLY A 669 -17.54 -23.60 11.88
C GLY A 669 -18.43 -23.85 13.11
N PRO A 670 -17.87 -23.85 14.34
CA PRO A 670 -16.49 -23.54 14.69
C PRO A 670 -15.49 -24.67 14.34
N ALA A 671 -14.43 -24.34 13.61
CA ALA A 671 -13.41 -25.30 13.20
C ALA A 671 -12.02 -24.65 13.02
N ILE A 672 -10.97 -25.47 13.10
CA ILE A 672 -9.59 -25.07 12.80
C ILE A 672 -9.07 -25.94 11.67
N ILE A 673 -8.56 -25.34 10.61
CA ILE A 673 -7.89 -26.05 9.50
C ILE A 673 -6.40 -25.73 9.56
N LEU A 674 -5.61 -26.75 9.84
CA LEU A 674 -4.15 -26.68 9.93
C LEU A 674 -3.53 -26.79 8.54
N GLU A 675 -2.64 -25.87 8.20
CA GLU A 675 -1.81 -25.91 7.01
C GLU A 675 -0.34 -26.05 7.38
N THR A 676 0.47 -26.49 6.42
CA THR A 676 1.93 -26.56 6.61
C THR A 676 2.53 -25.18 6.93
N THR A 677 1.90 -24.11 6.45
CA THR A 677 2.42 -22.74 6.53
C THR A 677 1.56 -21.79 7.37
N GLY A 678 0.49 -22.26 8.02
CA GLY A 678 -0.44 -21.39 8.76
C GLY A 678 -1.62 -22.13 9.40
N THR A 679 -2.49 -21.34 10.04
CA THR A 679 -3.71 -21.83 10.70
C THR A 679 -4.90 -21.01 10.24
N ASN A 680 -5.92 -21.67 9.71
CA ASN A 680 -7.17 -21.03 9.30
C ASN A 680 -8.26 -21.27 10.35
N ILE A 681 -8.87 -20.18 10.82
CA ILE A 681 -9.96 -20.22 11.80
C ILE A 681 -11.28 -20.07 11.05
N ILE A 682 -12.17 -21.05 11.22
CA ILE A 682 -13.54 -20.99 10.71
C ILE A 682 -14.43 -20.61 11.90
N GLU A 683 -14.82 -19.34 11.96
CA GLU A 683 -15.67 -18.80 13.02
C GLU A 683 -17.08 -19.43 12.98
N PRO A 684 -17.85 -19.39 14.08
CA PRO A 684 -19.29 -19.64 14.05
C PRO A 684 -19.97 -18.82 12.93
N GLY A 685 -20.95 -19.41 12.24
CA GLY A 685 -21.61 -18.76 11.10
C GLY A 685 -20.86 -18.82 9.76
N TRP A 686 -19.65 -19.39 9.72
CA TRP A 686 -18.93 -19.63 8.48
C TRP A 686 -18.89 -21.11 8.11
N CYS A 687 -18.84 -21.39 6.81
CA CYS A 687 -18.51 -22.71 6.30
C CYS A 687 -17.37 -22.62 5.28
N ALA A 688 -16.55 -23.66 5.22
CA ALA A 688 -15.38 -23.77 4.35
C ALA A 688 -15.56 -24.96 3.40
N VAL A 689 -15.25 -24.76 2.13
CA VAL A 689 -15.26 -25.80 1.09
C VAL A 689 -13.90 -25.85 0.40
N VAL A 690 -13.39 -27.06 0.17
CA VAL A 690 -12.20 -27.25 -0.68
C VAL A 690 -12.64 -27.37 -2.13
N GLU A 691 -12.33 -26.38 -2.93
CA GLU A 691 -12.61 -26.37 -4.36
C GLU A 691 -11.53 -27.11 -5.16
N SER A 692 -11.78 -27.28 -6.47
CA SER A 692 -10.79 -27.85 -7.38
C SER A 692 -9.46 -27.06 -7.30
N GLY A 693 -8.32 -27.77 -7.36
CA GLY A 693 -7.00 -27.17 -7.17
C GLY A 693 -6.62 -26.93 -5.71
N GLY A 694 -7.48 -27.34 -4.78
CA GLY A 694 -7.22 -27.26 -3.35
C GLY A 694 -7.41 -25.86 -2.78
N VAL A 695 -8.08 -24.94 -3.48
CA VAL A 695 -8.42 -23.62 -2.94
C VAL A 695 -9.49 -23.76 -1.86
N LEU A 696 -9.33 -23.08 -0.73
CA LEU A 696 -10.35 -23.01 0.31
C LEU A 696 -11.24 -21.80 0.06
N VAL A 697 -12.54 -22.03 -0.08
CA VAL A 697 -13.54 -20.97 -0.16
C VAL A 697 -14.38 -21.01 1.10
N LEU A 698 -14.41 -19.90 1.82
CA LEU A 698 -15.29 -19.73 2.97
C LEU A 698 -16.45 -18.84 2.55
N THR A 699 -17.66 -19.23 2.98
CA THR A 699 -18.85 -18.42 2.78
C THR A 699 -19.54 -18.20 4.11
N HIS A 700 -19.99 -16.97 4.33
CA HIS A 700 -20.77 -16.62 5.50
C HIS A 700 -22.19 -17.17 5.34
N GLN A 701 -22.58 -18.10 6.21
CA GLN A 701 -23.94 -18.59 6.33
C GLN A 701 -24.57 -17.91 7.56
N PRO A 702 -25.33 -16.81 7.38
CA PRO A 702 -25.96 -16.18 8.52
C PRO A 702 -26.82 -17.22 9.24
N GLN A 703 -26.45 -17.56 10.47
CA GLN A 703 -27.39 -18.21 11.37
C GLN A 703 -28.56 -17.24 11.53
N ALA A 704 -29.79 -17.76 11.48
CA ALA A 704 -30.97 -17.01 11.87
C ALA A 704 -30.91 -16.74 13.39
N GLN A 705 -30.01 -15.85 13.81
CA GLN A 705 -29.95 -15.28 15.13
C GLN A 705 -29.89 -13.76 15.00
N ALA A 706 -30.67 -13.14 15.87
CA ALA A 706 -31.16 -11.78 15.79
C ALA A 706 -30.07 -10.79 15.38
N VAL A 707 -30.42 -9.93 14.41
CA VAL A 707 -29.90 -8.57 14.35
C VAL A 707 -29.80 -8.10 15.80
N ALA A 708 -28.59 -7.90 16.31
CA ALA A 708 -28.40 -7.32 17.61
C ALA A 708 -29.05 -5.94 17.53
N THR A 709 -30.29 -5.85 18.00
CA THR A 709 -30.99 -4.60 18.17
C THR A 709 -30.05 -3.79 19.05
N ILE A 710 -29.48 -2.72 18.50
CA ILE A 710 -28.78 -1.73 19.29
C ILE A 710 -29.84 -1.23 20.27
N GLN A 711 -29.84 -1.78 21.49
CA GLN A 711 -30.71 -1.26 22.53
C GLN A 711 -30.28 0.19 22.74
N PRO A 712 -31.23 1.14 22.71
CA PRO A 712 -30.92 2.52 23.06
C PRO A 712 -30.29 2.48 24.46
N ILE A 713 -29.07 2.99 24.59
CA ILE A 713 -28.45 3.14 25.90
C ILE A 713 -29.38 4.05 26.69
N ALA A 714 -29.94 3.52 27.78
CA ALA A 714 -30.75 4.29 28.71
C ALA A 714 -29.96 5.53 29.14
N SER A 715 -30.62 6.68 29.13
CA SER A 715 -30.11 8.01 29.45
C SER A 715 -29.50 8.08 30.86
N GLY A 716 -28.27 7.62 30.99
CA GLY A 716 -27.43 7.68 32.18
C GLY A 716 -25.97 7.66 31.75
N ILE A 717 -25.16 8.56 32.31
CA ILE A 717 -23.72 8.68 32.03
C ILE A 717 -23.02 7.45 32.63
N THR A 718 -23.03 6.36 31.89
CA THR A 718 -22.16 5.20 32.14
C THR A 718 -20.85 5.47 31.40
N PRO A 719 -19.67 5.29 32.01
CA PRO A 719 -18.42 5.45 31.29
C PRO A 719 -18.41 4.55 30.04
N PRO A 720 -18.05 5.09 28.86
CA PRO A 720 -18.11 4.35 27.62
C PRO A 720 -17.20 3.13 27.69
N ASP A 721 -17.63 2.01 27.10
CA ASP A 721 -16.79 0.82 26.96
C ASP A 721 -15.46 1.20 26.28
N PRO A 722 -14.30 0.95 26.91
CA PRO A 722 -12.98 1.28 26.35
C PRO A 722 -12.74 0.76 24.93
N VAL A 723 -13.31 -0.38 24.55
CA VAL A 723 -13.18 -0.95 23.20
C VAL A 723 -14.05 -0.16 22.21
N ARG A 724 -15.32 0.11 22.56
CA ARG A 724 -16.22 0.88 21.71
C ARG A 724 -15.72 2.30 21.49
N LEU A 725 -15.14 2.92 22.52
CA LEU A 725 -14.58 4.26 22.44
C LEU A 725 -13.53 4.36 21.33
N GLU A 726 -12.60 3.40 21.27
CA GLU A 726 -11.56 3.39 20.23
C GLU A 726 -12.13 3.10 18.83
N ILE A 727 -13.10 2.17 18.71
CA ILE A 727 -13.76 1.88 17.42
C ILE A 727 -14.49 3.12 16.86
N PHE A 728 -15.33 3.79 17.66
CA PHE A 728 -16.08 4.95 17.18
C PHE A 728 -15.17 6.14 16.86
N LYS A 729 -14.11 6.34 17.64
CA LYS A 729 -13.08 7.33 17.34
C LYS A 729 -12.47 7.08 15.94
N ASN A 730 -12.06 5.84 15.65
CA ASN A 730 -11.51 5.49 14.35
C ASN A 730 -12.50 5.72 13.20
N LEU A 731 -13.78 5.37 13.40
CA LEU A 731 -14.84 5.57 12.39
C LEU A 731 -15.06 7.05 12.07
N PHE A 732 -15.24 7.91 13.09
CA PHE A 732 -15.46 9.35 12.86
C PHE A 732 -14.22 10.03 12.28
N GLN A 733 -13.03 9.67 12.74
CA GLN A 733 -11.78 10.19 12.16
C GLN A 733 -11.64 9.80 10.68
N SER A 734 -11.96 8.55 10.32
CA SER A 734 -11.94 8.11 8.93
C SER A 734 -12.88 8.92 8.03
N ILE A 735 -14.03 9.38 8.52
CA ILE A 735 -14.95 10.22 7.72
C ILE A 735 -14.31 11.60 7.47
N ALA A 736 -13.73 12.22 8.50
CA ALA A 736 -13.06 13.53 8.34
C ALA A 736 -11.86 13.45 7.40
N GLU A 737 -11.10 12.36 7.44
CA GLU A 737 -9.99 12.10 6.51
C GLU A 737 -10.49 11.91 5.07
N GLN A 738 -11.57 11.15 4.87
CA GLN A 738 -12.21 10.96 3.56
C GLN A 738 -12.67 12.27 2.92
N MET A 739 -13.30 13.14 3.70
CA MET A 739 -13.66 14.48 3.25
C MET A 739 -12.42 15.24 2.77
N GLY A 740 -11.34 15.18 3.54
CA GLY A 740 -10.07 15.82 3.21
C GLY A 740 -9.45 15.33 1.91
N PHE A 741 -9.38 14.01 1.73
CA PHE A 741 -8.88 13.42 0.48
C PHE A 741 -9.73 13.83 -0.73
N THR A 742 -11.05 13.92 -0.57
CA THR A 742 -11.95 14.34 -1.65
C THR A 742 -11.71 15.81 -2.02
N LEU A 743 -11.59 16.68 -1.01
CA LEU A 743 -11.29 18.10 -1.21
C LEU A 743 -9.92 18.30 -1.88
N GLN A 744 -8.88 17.61 -1.40
CA GLN A 744 -7.54 17.67 -1.97
C GLN A 744 -7.54 17.27 -3.45
N ASN A 745 -8.18 16.15 -3.79
CA ASN A 745 -8.14 15.59 -5.14
C ASN A 745 -8.99 16.36 -6.16
N THR A 746 -10.05 17.05 -5.72
CA THR A 746 -10.94 17.80 -6.62
C THR A 746 -10.61 19.29 -6.70
N SER A 747 -9.76 19.80 -5.79
CA SER A 747 -9.36 21.21 -5.78
C SER A 747 -8.65 21.61 -7.08
N SER A 748 -8.61 22.92 -7.36
CA SER A 748 -7.70 23.54 -8.34
C SER A 748 -6.57 24.33 -7.67
N SER A 749 -6.68 24.59 -6.36
CA SER A 749 -5.73 25.39 -5.58
C SER A 749 -4.49 24.58 -5.21
N VAL A 750 -3.30 25.09 -5.55
CA VAL A 750 -2.01 24.51 -5.16
C VAL A 750 -1.85 24.50 -3.62
N ASN A 751 -2.42 25.49 -2.92
CA ASN A 751 -2.38 25.54 -1.46
C ASN A 751 -3.12 24.35 -0.83
N ILE A 752 -4.28 23.98 -1.38
CA ILE A 752 -5.04 22.83 -0.89
C ILE A 752 -4.37 21.51 -1.32
N LYS A 753 -3.93 21.41 -2.58
CA LYS A 753 -3.41 20.17 -3.16
C LYS A 753 -2.02 19.76 -2.64
N GLU A 754 -1.07 20.67 -2.69
CA GLU A 754 0.36 20.38 -2.45
C GLU A 754 0.80 20.83 -1.06
N ARG A 755 0.33 21.99 -0.59
CA ARG A 755 0.66 22.49 0.76
C ARG A 755 -0.23 21.88 1.85
N LEU A 756 -1.34 21.25 1.47
CA LEU A 756 -2.34 20.67 2.38
C LEU A 756 -2.95 21.71 3.34
N ASP A 757 -3.16 22.92 2.83
CA ASP A 757 -3.68 24.06 3.59
C ASP A 757 -5.22 24.07 3.60
N PHE A 758 -5.79 23.05 4.23
CA PHE A 758 -7.23 22.86 4.39
C PHE A 758 -7.50 22.02 5.65
N SER A 759 -8.73 22.06 6.17
CA SER A 759 -9.18 21.24 7.30
C SER A 759 -10.58 20.69 7.09
N CYS A 760 -10.85 19.48 7.61
CA CYS A 760 -12.15 18.82 7.53
C CYS A 760 -12.49 18.26 8.90
N ALA A 761 -13.72 18.44 9.33
CA ALA A 761 -14.16 18.08 10.68
C ALA A 761 -15.66 17.76 10.75
N ILE A 762 -16.01 16.98 11.78
CA ILE A 762 -17.36 16.58 12.15
C ILE A 762 -17.68 17.21 13.49
N PHE A 763 -18.88 17.78 13.59
CA PHE A 763 -19.37 18.50 14.75
C PHE A 763 -20.71 17.92 15.19
N ASP A 764 -20.99 17.92 16.49
CA ASP A 764 -22.28 17.50 17.00
C ASP A 764 -23.40 18.51 16.66
N ALA A 765 -24.63 18.23 17.10
CA ALA A 765 -25.79 19.09 16.87
C ALA A 765 -25.66 20.49 17.50
N HIS A 766 -24.67 20.73 18.38
CA HIS A 766 -24.40 22.02 19.02
C HIS A 766 -23.17 22.75 18.42
N GLY A 767 -22.51 22.15 17.42
CA GLY A 767 -21.30 22.68 16.80
C GLY A 767 -20.01 22.34 17.55
N ALA A 768 -20.05 21.44 18.55
CA ALA A 768 -18.85 21.00 19.24
C ALA A 768 -18.08 19.97 18.40
N LEU A 769 -16.76 20.09 18.35
CA LEU A 769 -15.91 19.20 17.55
C LEU A 769 -15.97 17.75 18.06
N VAL A 770 -16.35 16.83 17.18
CA VAL A 770 -16.41 15.38 17.45
C VAL A 770 -15.17 14.68 16.93
N ALA A 771 -14.79 14.97 15.68
CA ALA A 771 -13.62 14.39 15.03
C ALA A 771 -13.08 15.34 13.96
N ASN A 772 -11.78 15.23 13.70
CA ASN A 772 -11.09 15.97 12.66
C ASN A 772 -10.02 15.12 11.99
N ALA A 773 -9.70 15.48 10.76
CA ALA A 773 -8.49 15.01 10.11
C ALA A 773 -7.26 15.77 10.63
N PRO A 774 -6.03 15.21 10.52
CA PRO A 774 -4.79 15.79 11.02
C PRO A 774 -4.33 16.97 10.13
N HIS A 775 -5.13 18.03 10.13
CA HIS A 775 -5.00 19.20 9.27
C HIS A 775 -4.56 20.44 10.07
N ILE A 776 -4.65 21.63 9.48
CA ILE A 776 -4.11 22.87 10.03
C ILE A 776 -4.72 23.20 11.42
N PRO A 777 -3.89 23.32 12.48
CA PRO A 777 -4.38 23.56 13.84
C PRO A 777 -5.22 24.83 14.00
N VAL A 778 -4.86 25.91 13.28
CA VAL A 778 -5.55 27.20 13.37
C VAL A 778 -6.98 27.11 12.84
N HIS A 779 -7.23 26.29 11.82
CA HIS A 779 -8.57 25.99 11.33
C HIS A 779 -9.36 25.23 12.39
N LEU A 780 -8.78 24.15 12.92
CA LEU A 780 -9.49 23.25 13.84
C LEU A 780 -9.90 23.93 15.14
N GLY A 781 -9.09 24.86 15.64
CA GLY A 781 -9.42 25.65 16.83
C GLY A 781 -10.56 26.65 16.63
N SER A 782 -10.95 26.97 15.40
CA SER A 782 -11.92 28.04 15.10
C SER A 782 -13.15 27.58 14.31
N MET A 783 -13.08 26.43 13.63
CA MET A 783 -14.22 25.89 12.87
C MET A 783 -15.44 25.57 13.75
N GLY A 784 -15.25 25.15 14.99
CA GLY A 784 -16.37 24.92 15.93
C GLY A 784 -17.19 26.18 16.15
N GLU A 785 -16.52 27.32 16.34
CA GLU A 785 -17.19 28.63 16.47
C GLU A 785 -17.94 29.02 15.20
N SER A 786 -17.42 28.71 14.01
CA SER A 786 -18.14 28.95 12.75
C SER A 786 -19.43 28.14 12.64
N VAL A 787 -19.40 26.87 13.05
CA VAL A 787 -20.59 26.01 13.04
C VAL A 787 -21.60 26.49 14.08
N SER A 788 -21.17 26.78 15.31
CA SER A 788 -22.05 27.32 16.35
C SER A 788 -22.65 28.67 15.97
N ALA A 789 -21.88 29.55 15.31
CA ALA A 789 -22.38 30.83 14.82
C ALA A 789 -23.45 30.66 13.74
N LEU A 790 -23.30 29.71 12.81
CA LEU A 790 -24.33 29.37 11.82
C LEU A 790 -25.61 28.85 12.46
N ILE A 791 -25.49 27.94 13.43
CA ILE A 791 -26.63 27.39 14.17
C ILE A 791 -27.38 28.52 14.90
N ALA A 792 -26.63 29.39 15.57
CA ALA A 792 -27.18 30.54 16.28
C ALA A 792 -27.86 31.54 15.33
N SER A 793 -27.25 31.85 14.18
CA SER A 793 -27.81 32.79 13.21
C SER A 793 -29.13 32.28 12.65
N GLN A 794 -29.19 31.00 12.23
CA GLN A 794 -30.42 30.39 11.71
C GLN A 794 -31.53 30.30 12.76
N SER A 795 -31.17 30.08 14.02
CA SER A 795 -32.12 30.09 15.13
C SER A 795 -32.68 31.50 15.42
N ALA A 796 -31.85 32.54 15.26
CA ALA A 796 -32.21 33.92 15.57
C ALA A 796 -33.01 34.60 14.44
N SER A 797 -32.74 34.28 13.18
CA SER A 797 -33.29 34.96 12.01
C SER A 797 -34.71 34.54 11.63
N HIS A 798 -35.33 33.56 12.32
CA HIS A 798 -36.58 32.90 11.88
C HIS A 798 -36.49 32.40 10.42
N SER A 799 -35.28 32.05 9.97
CA SER A 799 -35.05 31.46 8.65
C SER A 799 -35.77 30.12 8.52
N GLU A 800 -35.91 29.64 7.28
CA GLU A 800 -36.31 28.25 7.06
C GLU A 800 -35.35 27.30 7.80
N PRO A 801 -35.88 26.21 8.41
CA PRO A 801 -35.04 25.21 9.03
C PRO A 801 -34.11 24.61 7.99
N PHE A 802 -32.92 24.20 8.42
CA PHE A 802 -31.96 23.49 7.57
C PHE A 802 -32.65 22.37 6.79
N GLN A 803 -32.35 22.27 5.50
CA GLN A 803 -32.86 21.25 4.60
C GLN A 803 -31.73 20.28 4.18
N PRO A 804 -32.06 19.01 3.88
CA PRO A 804 -31.13 18.10 3.25
C PRO A 804 -30.59 18.67 1.93
N GLY A 805 -29.27 18.77 1.82
CA GLY A 805 -28.58 19.33 0.65
C GLY A 805 -28.09 20.77 0.81
N ASP A 806 -28.47 21.47 1.89
CA ASP A 806 -27.97 22.81 2.17
C ASP A 806 -26.45 22.83 2.37
N VAL A 807 -25.80 23.89 1.87
CA VAL A 807 -24.39 24.18 2.15
C VAL A 807 -24.24 25.67 2.41
N PHE A 808 -23.55 26.03 3.49
CA PHE A 808 -23.30 27.41 3.87
C PHE A 808 -21.81 27.74 3.81
N ILE A 809 -21.47 28.94 3.34
CA ILE A 809 -20.11 29.43 3.21
C ILE A 809 -19.89 30.59 4.19
N SER A 810 -18.80 30.50 4.97
CA SER A 810 -18.40 31.52 5.92
C SER A 810 -16.88 31.64 6.03
N ASN A 811 -16.37 32.87 6.07
CA ASN A 811 -14.98 33.19 6.39
C ASN A 811 -14.89 34.38 7.37
N ASN A 812 -16.02 34.77 7.98
CA ASN A 812 -16.11 35.93 8.86
C ASN A 812 -15.23 35.74 10.11
N PRO A 813 -14.15 36.55 10.30
CA PRO A 813 -13.23 36.36 11.41
C PRO A 813 -13.86 36.59 12.79
N TYR A 814 -14.97 37.33 12.85
CA TYR A 814 -15.72 37.53 14.09
C TYR A 814 -16.55 36.31 14.50
N ASN A 815 -16.80 35.39 13.57
CA ASN A 815 -17.64 34.18 13.73
C ASN A 815 -16.82 32.90 13.42
N GLY A 816 -15.62 32.80 13.97
CA GLY A 816 -14.77 31.61 13.82
C GLY A 816 -13.98 31.51 12.51
N GLY A 817 -14.05 32.51 11.62
CA GLY A 817 -13.07 32.67 10.55
C GLY A 817 -11.69 32.97 11.11
N THR A 818 -10.64 32.49 10.45
CA THR A 818 -9.24 32.77 10.83
C THR A 818 -8.76 34.05 10.16
N HIS A 819 -8.97 34.12 8.87
CA HIS A 819 -8.75 35.30 8.03
C HIS A 819 -9.51 35.08 6.70
N LEU A 820 -9.70 36.11 5.87
CA LEU A 820 -10.68 36.01 4.77
C LEU A 820 -10.39 34.90 3.73
N PRO A 821 -9.14 34.67 3.30
CA PRO A 821 -8.81 33.57 2.39
C PRO A 821 -9.18 32.15 2.87
N ASP A 822 -9.44 31.97 4.16
CA ASP A 822 -9.87 30.70 4.73
C ASP A 822 -11.40 30.57 4.68
N ILE A 823 -11.88 29.94 3.62
CA ILE A 823 -13.31 29.77 3.36
C ILE A 823 -13.78 28.45 3.97
N THR A 824 -14.82 28.51 4.82
CA THR A 824 -15.45 27.35 5.46
C THR A 824 -16.77 27.03 4.78
N ALA A 825 -16.91 25.82 4.25
CA ALA A 825 -18.17 25.22 3.84
C ALA A 825 -18.73 24.37 4.97
N ILE A 826 -19.99 24.60 5.37
CA ILE A 826 -20.67 23.91 6.47
C ILE A 826 -21.94 23.25 5.91
N THR A 827 -22.08 21.95 6.17
CA THR A 827 -23.20 21.13 5.67
C THR A 827 -23.90 20.42 6.84
N PRO A 828 -25.20 20.67 7.07
CA PRO A 828 -26.01 19.89 8.01
C PRO A 828 -26.27 18.48 7.46
N VAL A 829 -26.18 17.46 8.33
CA VAL A 829 -26.43 16.06 7.97
C VAL A 829 -27.66 15.54 8.70
N PHE A 830 -28.52 14.82 7.95
CA PHE A 830 -29.81 14.32 8.41
C PHE A 830 -29.87 12.79 8.32
N ASP A 831 -30.70 12.16 9.14
CA ASP A 831 -31.08 10.75 9.01
C ASP A 831 -32.46 10.61 8.31
N THR A 832 -33.54 10.78 9.09
CA THR A 832 -34.96 10.79 8.75
C THR A 832 -35.71 11.91 9.51
N ALA A 833 -35.05 12.62 10.43
CA ALA A 833 -35.59 13.71 11.22
C ALA A 833 -35.62 15.06 10.47
N THR A 834 -36.35 16.03 11.04
CA THR A 834 -36.46 17.42 10.56
C THR A 834 -35.38 18.35 11.10
N GLN A 835 -34.46 17.85 11.93
CA GLN A 835 -33.34 18.59 12.51
C GLN A 835 -32.03 17.90 12.15
N PRO A 836 -30.93 18.64 11.96
CA PRO A 836 -29.63 18.04 11.71
C PRO A 836 -29.20 17.13 12.87
N LEU A 837 -28.72 15.93 12.55
CA LEU A 837 -28.14 15.01 13.52
C LEU A 837 -26.74 15.49 13.96
N PHE A 838 -25.98 16.00 12.99
CA PHE A 838 -24.63 16.52 13.16
C PHE A 838 -24.28 17.44 11.98
N PHE A 839 -23.14 18.12 12.04
CA PHE A 839 -22.64 18.97 10.96
C PHE A 839 -21.28 18.48 10.49
N VAL A 840 -20.99 18.68 9.21
CA VAL A 840 -19.65 18.54 8.66
C VAL A 840 -19.18 19.89 8.16
N ALA A 841 -17.89 20.19 8.31
CA ALA A 841 -17.33 21.39 7.73
C ALA A 841 -15.98 21.14 7.07
N SER A 842 -15.74 21.85 5.97
CA SER A 842 -14.49 21.85 5.20
C SER A 842 -14.00 23.28 5.04
N ARG A 843 -12.79 23.57 5.49
CA ARG A 843 -12.14 24.87 5.35
C ARG A 843 -10.95 24.75 4.41
N GLY A 844 -10.83 25.64 3.44
CA GLY A 844 -9.70 25.64 2.50
C GLY A 844 -9.10 27.02 2.33
N HIS A 845 -7.77 27.08 2.26
CA HIS A 845 -7.03 28.30 2.04
C HIS A 845 -6.93 28.65 0.54
N HIS A 846 -7.35 29.86 0.18
CA HIS A 846 -7.37 30.35 -1.19
C HIS A 846 -6.27 31.40 -1.40
N ALA A 847 -5.50 31.30 -2.49
CA ALA A 847 -4.41 32.25 -2.73
C ALA A 847 -4.92 33.68 -3.02
N ASP A 848 -6.13 33.79 -3.58
CA ASP A 848 -6.75 35.05 -3.94
C ASP A 848 -8.27 34.95 -3.83
N ILE A 849 -8.87 35.95 -3.19
CA ILE A 849 -10.32 36.15 -3.03
C ILE A 849 -10.71 37.62 -3.21
N GLY A 850 -9.91 38.37 -4.01
CA GLY A 850 -10.13 39.78 -4.32
C GLY A 850 -9.43 40.76 -3.37
N GLY A 851 -8.35 40.34 -2.71
CA GLY A 851 -7.53 41.21 -1.86
C GLY A 851 -6.59 42.14 -2.65
N ILE A 852 -5.96 43.10 -1.98
CA ILE A 852 -5.05 44.08 -2.62
C ILE A 852 -3.77 43.44 -3.18
N THR A 853 -3.41 42.24 -2.73
CA THR A 853 -2.25 41.48 -3.21
C THR A 853 -2.55 39.99 -3.12
N PRO A 854 -2.32 39.21 -4.18
CA PRO A 854 -2.45 37.75 -4.14
C PRO A 854 -1.43 37.12 -3.18
N GLY A 855 -1.81 36.05 -2.49
CA GLY A 855 -0.89 35.24 -1.67
C GLY A 855 -1.07 35.34 -0.16
N SER A 856 -2.30 35.57 0.33
CA SER A 856 -2.66 35.69 1.75
C SER A 856 -2.35 37.06 2.38
N MET A 857 -2.57 37.17 3.71
CA MET A 857 -2.51 38.34 4.58
C MET A 857 -1.49 39.41 4.14
N PRO A 858 -1.89 40.42 3.34
CA PRO A 858 -0.95 41.44 2.88
C PRO A 858 -0.41 42.21 4.09
N PRO A 859 0.93 42.36 4.25
CA PRO A 859 1.52 42.96 5.45
C PRO A 859 1.18 44.46 5.63
N HIS A 860 0.53 45.05 4.64
CA HIS A 860 0.13 46.46 4.62
C HIS A 860 -1.39 46.66 4.69
N SER A 861 -2.17 45.59 4.89
CA SER A 861 -3.62 45.69 5.08
C SER A 861 -3.96 46.48 6.36
N GLN A 862 -4.82 47.48 6.24
CA GLN A 862 -5.30 48.36 7.30
C GLN A 862 -6.75 48.07 7.68
N ASN A 863 -7.53 47.46 6.79
CA ASN A 863 -8.91 47.07 7.01
C ASN A 863 -9.19 45.70 6.37
N LEU A 864 -10.25 45.03 6.84
CA LEU A 864 -10.58 43.66 6.46
C LEU A 864 -10.89 43.52 4.96
N SER A 865 -11.51 44.52 4.33
CA SER A 865 -11.80 44.52 2.90
C SER A 865 -10.57 44.53 2.00
N GLU A 866 -9.40 44.92 2.51
CA GLU A 866 -8.14 44.84 1.76
C GLU A 866 -7.60 43.41 1.68
N GLU A 867 -8.09 42.51 2.54
CA GLU A 867 -7.71 41.10 2.53
C GLU A 867 -8.56 40.27 1.55
N GLY A 868 -9.79 40.71 1.26
CA GLY A 868 -10.67 40.07 0.29
C GLY A 868 -12.16 40.18 0.60
N ILE A 869 -12.95 39.28 0.01
CA ILE A 869 -14.40 39.20 0.20
C ILE A 869 -14.74 38.53 1.54
N LEU A 870 -15.68 39.11 2.28
CA LEU A 870 -16.26 38.54 3.48
C LEU A 870 -17.58 37.83 3.15
N PHE A 871 -17.65 36.54 3.47
CA PHE A 871 -18.82 35.69 3.45
C PHE A 871 -19.27 35.43 4.89
N ASP A 872 -20.53 35.76 5.20
CA ASP A 872 -21.14 35.53 6.51
C ASP A 872 -22.35 34.61 6.34
N ASN A 873 -22.13 33.31 6.53
CA ASN A 873 -23.15 32.26 6.47
C ASN A 873 -24.02 32.29 5.18
N VAL A 874 -23.38 32.47 4.02
CA VAL A 874 -24.05 32.54 2.72
C VAL A 874 -24.45 31.12 2.26
N GLN A 875 -25.73 30.88 2.00
CA GLN A 875 -26.23 29.61 1.45
C GLN A 875 -25.89 29.50 -0.05
N LEU A 876 -25.37 28.34 -0.49
CA LEU A 876 -25.00 28.03 -1.88
C LEU A 876 -26.15 27.49 -2.72
#